data_AF-A0A0A2WK42-F1
#
_entry.id   AF-A0A0A2WK42-F1
#
_cell.length_a   1.000
_cell.length_b   1.000
_cell.length_c   1.000
_cell.angle_alpha   90.00
_cell.angle_beta   90.00
_cell.angle_gamma   90.00
#
_symmetry.space_group_name_H-M   'P 1'
#
loop_
_entity.id
_entity.type
_entity.pdbx_description
1 polymer ?
#
loop_
_entity_poly.entity_id
_entity_poly.type
_entity_poly.pdbx_seq_one_letter_code
_entity_poly.pdbx_strand_id
1 'polypeptide(L)'
;MALRSKTSLWLALGLCACVAVVWGLHESPSEALVRRSANVASQPAVPALQLHGAFDVVGTAHPIALNAAMARAAMRDGTLRVTLPDGTAYPVKMSRQETDAFGQWSVIGQVDTPVGAQSAVLTFGGDAVFGTLPMPNGRMLRVVTNHGVVEGSLDGGLIPPGHGLMSDIAPRPKDDIVAMKAKAAARRDLQRRATPAASQRMPVGGGLPTSTPIAQTTDASLRTEAAGALPLVTITVIASYSDDLIALRGSEAAVQTEMSNLLAAANQAHIDSGTRVRLSLVRKVKLTVPSTMDNYDVLVQMTGDFVGGVDLETVRDESSADLVTFVRPYRNEFSNCGIAWVGGAGNHALEAEAPYGFSVVNVGPCGAHVMAHEIGHNLGSAHDRETDWIDGEYPHASYPYAFGYRRLTAPKFATIMAYTYADEPWIGRFSDPNSSACGAPCGIAKLSDNVRAFDKMAPAIADFRTTPARMTVSDSEAWEGDPDILPSNLRFPVRLNAYAMDAAVPFEARVIGGTATPGVDFVAGDPVASGTVPWGYRNETFGLIQILPDTEIEGDETIIVRITAPGGYPIIKDTAVLTIRDDDPRPHIRGRILVPPEDGCYIQATYYGINGPRDGKRDFAPAWPDCSFDFAVAPGANFELRQNFGVTGVPTAGRRFLPTVVNDVYEDRYLAIPAPQPLQVALTMVPSDPWIGTPTTLTRSIETLMGRTISETIMTPTYGASWTRSVYPGATLEVQVEAQSTSYRPWYFVFHDVWQDTGAMPLMRNAGTIVVRGGQPWPEGPAGRKTKVPVQIAYVSKFSDTSVQLGSVNVNWRTVDGTAKAGKDYTAASGTVTLTGSVPSAIVWVEINGNDVTDKARSFDVVIDPISPYQITNPSTRVTIADDDHRTGGPGQKTAAP
;
A
#
# COMPACT_ATOMS: atom_id res chain seq x y z
N MET A 1 39.15 24.08 -48.58
CA MET A 1 40.10 24.16 -49.71
C MET A 1 39.34 24.55 -50.98
N ALA A 2 40.06 24.81 -52.08
CA ALA A 2 39.58 25.34 -53.37
C ALA A 2 38.42 24.54 -54.04
N LEU A 3 37.45 25.22 -54.71
CA LEU A 3 37.20 25.28 -56.20
C LEU A 3 36.71 23.96 -56.85
N ARG A 4 35.92 23.88 -57.94
CA ARG A 4 35.31 24.75 -58.99
C ARG A 4 33.94 24.08 -59.40
N SER A 5 33.08 24.51 -60.35
CA SER A 5 33.12 25.34 -61.58
C SER A 5 31.73 25.96 -61.84
N LYS A 6 31.56 27.25 -62.19
CA LYS A 6 31.86 27.98 -63.45
C LYS A 6 30.81 27.85 -64.59
N THR A 7 29.86 28.79 -64.58
CA THR A 7 29.16 29.51 -65.69
C THR A 7 28.40 30.69 -65.03
N SER A 8 28.00 31.80 -65.67
CA SER A 8 28.45 32.50 -66.89
C SER A 8 28.03 34.00 -66.84
N LEU A 9 28.44 34.79 -67.83
CA LEU A 9 28.03 36.19 -68.11
C LEU A 9 26.51 36.35 -68.37
N TRP A 10 25.86 37.50 -68.13
CA TRP A 10 26.29 38.90 -68.35
C TRP A 10 26.02 39.86 -67.17
N LEU A 11 26.57 41.10 -67.24
CA LEU A 11 26.67 42.02 -66.10
C LEU A 11 26.65 43.53 -66.49
N ALA A 12 25.77 44.30 -65.83
CA ALA A 12 25.88 45.75 -65.57
C ALA A 12 24.83 46.12 -64.48
N LEU A 13 25.18 46.48 -63.24
CA LEU A 13 25.77 47.74 -62.73
C LEU A 13 24.84 48.97 -62.80
N GLY A 14 24.48 49.47 -61.61
CA GLY A 14 23.75 50.73 -61.37
C GLY A 14 23.44 50.88 -59.87
N LEU A 15 23.90 51.95 -59.23
CA LEU A 15 23.86 52.11 -57.76
C LEU A 15 22.76 53.09 -57.30
N CYS A 16 22.24 52.82 -56.10
CA CYS A 16 21.77 53.75 -55.06
C CYS A 16 20.96 55.04 -55.38
N ALA A 17 19.84 55.13 -54.65
CA ALA A 17 19.39 56.27 -53.83
C ALA A 17 18.57 57.44 -54.45
N CYS A 18 17.41 57.64 -53.80
CA CYS A 18 16.81 58.91 -53.38
C CYS A 18 16.72 60.11 -54.35
N VAL A 19 15.49 60.53 -54.67
CA VAL A 19 14.82 61.75 -54.12
C VAL A 19 13.42 61.86 -54.75
N ALA A 20 12.44 62.39 -54.01
CA ALA A 20 11.10 62.68 -54.53
C ALA A 20 11.00 64.14 -55.02
N VAL A 21 10.37 64.36 -56.18
CA VAL A 21 9.97 65.69 -56.66
C VAL A 21 8.54 65.63 -57.20
N VAL A 22 7.71 66.56 -56.76
CA VAL A 22 6.34 66.83 -57.22
C VAL A 22 6.34 68.16 -57.97
N TRP A 23 5.36 68.38 -58.87
CA TRP A 23 4.73 69.62 -59.39
C TRP A 23 4.06 69.23 -60.74
N GLY A 24 2.96 69.80 -61.25
CA GLY A 24 1.98 70.84 -60.87
C GLY A 24 0.86 70.85 -61.96
N LEU A 25 -0.09 71.77 -62.08
CA LEU A 25 -0.59 72.88 -61.23
C LEU A 25 -1.92 73.39 -61.85
N HIS A 26 -2.88 73.87 -61.04
CA HIS A 26 -4.19 74.47 -61.45
C HIS A 26 -5.18 73.50 -62.15
N GLU A 27 -6.52 73.69 -62.16
CA GLU A 27 -7.39 74.75 -61.60
C GLU A 27 -8.76 74.17 -61.15
N SER A 28 -9.64 74.97 -60.54
CA SER A 28 -10.99 74.62 -60.04
C SER A 28 -12.00 75.72 -60.45
N PRO A 29 -13.35 75.67 -60.19
CA PRO A 29 -14.13 74.81 -59.29
C PRO A 29 -15.53 74.34 -59.83
N SER A 30 -16.43 73.90 -58.92
CA SER A 30 -17.92 73.80 -59.00
C SER A 30 -18.55 72.99 -60.15
N GLU A 31 -19.42 72.01 -59.93
CA GLU A 31 -20.69 72.06 -59.16
C GLU A 31 -21.01 70.75 -58.40
N ALA A 32 -22.27 70.50 -58.02
CA ALA A 32 -22.66 69.57 -56.95
C ALA A 32 -23.64 68.45 -57.35
N LEU A 33 -23.75 67.50 -56.42
CA LEU A 33 -24.92 66.66 -56.10
C LEU A 33 -25.12 65.28 -56.79
N VAL A 34 -25.69 64.39 -55.96
CA VAL A 34 -26.36 63.11 -56.25
C VAL A 34 -25.50 61.83 -56.38
N ARG A 35 -25.89 60.86 -55.56
CA ARG A 35 -25.37 59.49 -55.43
C ARG A 35 -25.66 58.64 -56.67
N ARG A 36 -24.78 57.69 -56.98
CA ARG A 36 -25.19 56.35 -57.42
C ARG A 36 -24.56 55.30 -56.54
N SER A 37 -25.41 54.53 -55.85
CA SER A 37 -25.00 53.39 -55.05
C SER A 37 -24.49 52.26 -55.96
N ALA A 38 -23.28 51.78 -55.73
CA ALA A 38 -22.85 50.48 -56.24
C ALA A 38 -23.29 49.41 -55.25
N ASN A 39 -24.08 48.43 -55.70
CA ASN A 39 -24.55 47.35 -54.83
C ASN A 39 -23.38 46.43 -54.46
N VAL A 40 -22.89 46.54 -53.22
CA VAL A 40 -22.27 45.39 -52.57
C VAL A 40 -23.39 44.37 -52.35
N ALA A 41 -23.38 43.28 -53.11
CA ALA A 41 -24.31 42.19 -52.90
C ALA A 41 -24.04 41.57 -51.52
N SER A 42 -24.94 41.81 -50.57
CA SER A 42 -24.88 41.19 -49.26
C SER A 42 -24.91 39.67 -49.43
N GLN A 43 -23.89 38.96 -48.92
CA GLN A 43 -24.01 37.52 -48.71
C GLN A 43 -25.27 37.27 -47.87
N PRO A 44 -26.08 36.24 -48.19
CA PRO A 44 -27.26 35.94 -47.39
C PRO A 44 -26.82 35.68 -45.95
N ALA A 45 -27.42 36.41 -45.00
CA ALA A 45 -27.09 36.28 -43.59
C ALA A 45 -27.31 34.83 -43.16
N VAL A 46 -26.25 34.19 -42.67
CA VAL A 46 -26.31 32.79 -42.23
C VAL A 46 -27.23 32.75 -40.99
N PRO A 47 -28.24 31.86 -40.96
CA PRO A 47 -29.25 31.89 -39.91
C PRO A 47 -28.65 31.63 -38.51
N ALA A 48 -29.23 32.26 -37.50
CA ALA A 48 -28.93 31.99 -36.10
C ALA A 48 -29.29 30.53 -35.74
N LEU A 49 -28.51 29.90 -34.87
CA LEU A 49 -28.79 28.54 -34.41
C LEU A 49 -30.13 28.51 -33.66
N GLN A 50 -31.12 27.82 -34.20
CA GLN A 50 -32.41 27.61 -33.54
C GLN A 50 -32.37 26.30 -32.74
N LEU A 51 -32.76 26.37 -31.46
CA LEU A 51 -32.84 25.21 -30.58
C LEU A 51 -34.31 24.77 -30.44
N HIS A 52 -34.64 23.59 -30.99
CA HIS A 52 -36.00 23.08 -31.09
C HIS A 52 -36.22 21.87 -30.17
N GLY A 53 -36.53 22.12 -28.89
CA GLY A 53 -36.78 21.07 -27.89
C GLY A 53 -36.74 21.62 -26.47
N ALA A 54 -37.22 20.86 -25.48
CA ALA A 54 -37.01 21.19 -24.08
C ALA A 54 -35.63 20.66 -23.64
N PHE A 55 -34.68 21.57 -23.36
CA PHE A 55 -33.32 21.24 -22.93
C PHE A 55 -33.21 21.27 -21.40
N ASP A 56 -34.12 20.57 -20.74
CA ASP A 56 -34.34 20.55 -19.29
C ASP A 56 -33.92 19.22 -18.63
N VAL A 57 -34.01 18.10 -19.35
CA VAL A 57 -33.60 16.74 -18.91
C VAL A 57 -32.24 16.34 -19.49
N VAL A 58 -31.31 15.96 -18.60
CA VAL A 58 -29.94 15.51 -18.96
C VAL A 58 -30.00 14.30 -19.88
N GLY A 59 -29.16 14.29 -20.93
CA GLY A 59 -29.09 13.18 -21.88
C GLY A 59 -30.28 13.04 -22.84
N THR A 60 -31.36 13.82 -22.69
CA THR A 60 -32.44 13.88 -23.67
C THR A 60 -31.98 14.68 -24.88
N ALA A 61 -31.88 14.03 -26.03
CA ALA A 61 -31.34 14.60 -27.27
C ALA A 61 -32.43 15.16 -28.19
N HIS A 62 -32.17 16.33 -28.76
CA HIS A 62 -32.99 16.97 -29.79
C HIS A 62 -32.11 17.35 -31.00
N PRO A 63 -32.52 17.09 -32.25
CA PRO A 63 -31.77 17.49 -33.42
C PRO A 63 -31.56 19.01 -33.52
N ILE A 64 -30.33 19.44 -33.84
CA ILE A 64 -29.99 20.86 -34.02
C ILE A 64 -29.32 21.12 -35.37
N ALA A 65 -29.73 22.19 -36.05
CA ALA A 65 -29.15 22.60 -37.32
C ALA A 65 -27.85 23.40 -37.11
N LEU A 66 -26.80 22.75 -36.60
CA LEU A 66 -25.46 23.35 -36.43
C LEU A 66 -24.45 22.73 -37.39
N ASN A 67 -23.67 23.57 -38.09
CA ASN A 67 -22.67 23.11 -39.05
C ASN A 67 -21.46 24.06 -39.16
N ALA A 68 -20.40 23.60 -39.83
CA ALA A 68 -19.16 24.35 -39.98
C ALA A 68 -19.29 25.65 -40.80
N ALA A 69 -20.33 25.82 -41.64
CA ALA A 69 -20.56 27.08 -42.34
C ALA A 69 -21.10 28.17 -41.40
N MET A 70 -21.94 27.79 -40.42
CA MET A 70 -22.41 28.69 -39.36
C MET A 70 -21.27 29.11 -38.43
N ALA A 71 -20.43 28.17 -37.99
CA ALA A 71 -19.23 28.49 -37.23
C ALA A 71 -18.28 29.41 -38.00
N ARG A 72 -18.06 29.16 -39.31
CA ARG A 72 -17.24 30.04 -40.16
C ARG A 72 -17.84 31.43 -40.37
N ALA A 73 -19.17 31.59 -40.31
CA ALA A 73 -19.82 32.90 -40.31
C ALA A 73 -19.62 33.60 -38.96
N ALA A 74 -19.97 32.94 -37.85
CA ALA A 74 -19.79 33.46 -36.50
C ALA A 74 -18.35 33.94 -36.22
N MET A 75 -17.33 33.21 -36.68
CA MET A 75 -15.92 33.60 -36.54
C MET A 75 -15.53 34.87 -37.33
N ARG A 76 -16.23 35.21 -38.42
CA ARG A 76 -16.06 36.48 -39.15
C ARG A 76 -16.88 37.61 -38.53
N ASP A 77 -18.11 37.29 -38.12
CA ASP A 77 -19.09 38.24 -37.60
C ASP A 77 -18.89 38.54 -36.10
N GLY A 78 -17.93 37.85 -35.46
CA GLY A 78 -17.57 37.99 -34.05
C GLY A 78 -18.56 37.38 -33.05
N THR A 79 -19.65 36.76 -33.51
CA THR A 79 -20.71 36.22 -32.65
C THR A 79 -21.49 35.11 -33.33
N LEU A 80 -21.69 33.98 -32.64
CA LEU A 80 -22.76 33.04 -32.97
C LEU A 80 -24.03 33.47 -32.22
N ARG A 81 -25.11 33.74 -32.95
CA ARG A 81 -26.44 33.97 -32.33
C ARG A 81 -27.14 32.63 -32.13
N VAL A 82 -27.61 32.38 -30.91
CA VAL A 82 -28.39 31.19 -30.55
C VAL A 82 -29.76 31.63 -30.06
N THR A 83 -30.81 31.01 -30.60
CA THR A 83 -32.21 31.22 -30.18
C THR A 83 -32.68 30.02 -29.37
N LEU A 84 -33.19 30.30 -28.17
CA LEU A 84 -33.79 29.33 -27.25
C LEU A 84 -35.22 28.96 -27.69
N PRO A 85 -35.80 27.86 -27.16
CA PRO A 85 -37.13 27.38 -27.54
C PRO A 85 -38.28 28.37 -27.26
N ASP A 86 -38.08 29.33 -26.35
CA ASP A 86 -39.02 30.41 -26.03
C ASP A 86 -38.92 31.61 -27.00
N GLY A 87 -38.04 31.54 -28.00
CA GLY A 87 -37.78 32.61 -28.97
C GLY A 87 -36.82 33.69 -28.48
N THR A 88 -36.33 33.63 -27.23
CA THR A 88 -35.27 34.54 -26.76
C THR A 88 -33.94 34.17 -27.44
N ALA A 89 -33.06 35.16 -27.66
CA ALA A 89 -31.81 34.94 -28.37
C ALA A 89 -30.62 35.57 -27.64
N TYR A 90 -29.54 34.80 -27.46
CA TYR A 90 -28.32 35.22 -26.79
C TYR A 90 -27.10 35.15 -27.73
N PRO A 91 -26.09 36.02 -27.53
CA PRO A 91 -24.84 35.98 -28.27
C PRO A 91 -23.82 35.07 -27.58
N VAL A 92 -23.18 34.19 -28.35
CA VAL A 92 -21.89 33.59 -27.99
C VAL A 92 -20.82 34.42 -28.69
N LYS A 93 -20.02 35.16 -27.91
CA LYS A 93 -18.94 36.02 -28.43
C LYS A 93 -17.81 35.12 -28.93
N MET A 94 -17.45 35.14 -30.21
CA MET A 94 -16.35 34.32 -30.72
C MET A 94 -15.00 34.92 -30.29
N SER A 95 -14.05 34.08 -29.87
CA SER A 95 -12.78 34.54 -29.29
C SER A 95 -11.53 33.96 -29.98
N ARG A 96 -11.49 32.64 -30.24
CA ARG A 96 -10.42 32.02 -31.06
C ARG A 96 -10.92 30.85 -31.89
N GLN A 97 -10.05 30.38 -32.78
CA GLN A 97 -10.18 29.10 -33.48
C GLN A 97 -8.82 28.43 -33.54
N GLU A 98 -8.81 27.10 -33.61
CA GLU A 98 -7.61 26.27 -33.68
C GLU A 98 -7.89 24.98 -34.47
N THR A 99 -6.84 24.32 -34.95
CA THR A 99 -6.93 23.05 -35.67
C THR A 99 -5.91 22.08 -35.10
N ASP A 100 -6.33 20.85 -34.77
CA ASP A 100 -5.44 19.83 -34.22
C ASP A 100 -4.53 19.19 -35.30
N ALA A 101 -3.58 18.35 -34.86
CA ALA A 101 -2.68 17.61 -35.74
C ALA A 101 -3.40 16.59 -36.67
N PHE A 102 -4.70 16.36 -36.47
CA PHE A 102 -5.56 15.46 -37.24
C PHE A 102 -6.60 16.23 -38.08
N GLY A 103 -6.39 17.54 -38.28
CA GLY A 103 -7.24 18.40 -39.11
C GLY A 103 -8.61 18.75 -38.52
N GLN A 104 -8.86 18.44 -37.24
CA GLN A 104 -10.12 18.74 -36.57
C GLN A 104 -10.13 20.22 -36.15
N TRP A 105 -11.14 20.96 -36.60
CA TRP A 105 -11.20 22.41 -36.42
C TRP A 105 -12.12 22.79 -35.26
N SER A 106 -11.56 23.42 -34.23
CA SER A 106 -12.28 23.90 -33.05
C SER A 106 -12.47 25.41 -33.10
N VAL A 107 -13.70 25.88 -32.83
CA VAL A 107 -13.99 27.28 -32.53
C VAL A 107 -14.34 27.44 -31.06
N ILE A 108 -13.85 28.53 -30.47
CA ILE A 108 -14.04 28.86 -29.07
C ILE A 108 -14.71 30.23 -28.98
N GLY A 109 -15.75 30.31 -28.17
CA GLY A 109 -16.43 31.54 -27.83
C GLY A 109 -16.83 31.59 -26.37
N GLN A 110 -17.47 32.67 -25.92
CA GLN A 110 -17.88 32.86 -24.53
C GLN A 110 -19.30 33.40 -24.39
N VAL A 111 -19.96 33.01 -23.30
CA VAL A 111 -21.28 33.47 -22.87
C VAL A 111 -21.14 34.01 -21.44
N ASP A 112 -21.70 35.19 -21.18
CA ASP A 112 -21.77 35.74 -19.82
C ASP A 112 -22.92 35.05 -19.07
N THR A 113 -22.66 34.47 -17.90
CA THR A 113 -23.66 33.74 -17.11
C THR A 113 -23.63 34.18 -15.63
N PRO A 114 -24.65 33.81 -14.81
CA PRO A 114 -24.63 34.08 -13.36
C PRO A 114 -23.46 33.45 -12.58
N VAL A 115 -22.81 32.43 -13.15
CA VAL A 115 -21.59 31.78 -12.61
C VAL A 115 -20.33 32.26 -13.33
N GLY A 116 -20.36 33.49 -13.87
CA GLY A 116 -19.27 34.11 -14.61
C GLY A 116 -19.27 33.78 -16.11
N ALA A 117 -18.19 34.14 -16.79
CA ALA A 117 -18.02 33.84 -18.22
C ALA A 117 -17.64 32.37 -18.42
N GLN A 118 -18.48 31.64 -19.17
CA GLN A 118 -18.24 30.27 -19.59
C GLN A 118 -17.89 30.20 -21.07
N SER A 119 -17.01 29.27 -21.43
CA SER A 119 -16.57 29.07 -22.81
C SER A 119 -17.41 28.01 -23.53
N ALA A 120 -17.80 28.30 -24.77
CA ALA A 120 -18.30 27.33 -25.74
C ALA A 120 -17.10 26.76 -26.52
N VAL A 121 -17.06 25.45 -26.72
CA VAL A 121 -16.02 24.75 -27.49
C VAL A 121 -16.68 23.82 -28.49
N LEU A 122 -16.66 24.17 -29.77
CA LEU A 122 -17.31 23.42 -30.85
C LEU A 122 -16.26 22.93 -31.84
N THR A 123 -16.14 21.60 -32.00
CA THR A 123 -15.16 20.96 -32.89
C THR A 123 -15.86 20.30 -34.08
N PHE A 124 -15.30 20.51 -35.27
CA PHE A 124 -15.84 20.07 -36.55
C PHE A 124 -14.85 19.13 -37.26
N GLY A 125 -15.35 17.98 -37.71
CA GLY A 125 -14.57 16.95 -38.39
C GLY A 125 -15.36 16.29 -39.52
N GLY A 126 -15.07 16.68 -40.76
CA GLY A 126 -15.91 16.32 -41.90
C GLY A 126 -17.34 16.83 -41.71
N ASP A 127 -18.31 15.91 -41.68
CA ASP A 127 -19.72 16.19 -41.42
C ASP A 127 -20.11 16.09 -39.92
N ALA A 128 -19.18 15.73 -39.04
CA ALA A 128 -19.43 15.60 -37.60
C ALA A 128 -19.15 16.90 -36.82
N VAL A 129 -19.97 17.13 -35.80
CA VAL A 129 -19.87 18.23 -34.82
C VAL A 129 -20.00 17.68 -33.40
N PHE A 130 -19.09 18.09 -32.53
CA PHE A 130 -19.12 17.81 -31.09
C PHE A 130 -18.80 19.09 -30.31
N GLY A 131 -19.31 19.24 -29.07
CA GLY A 131 -18.96 20.40 -28.27
C GLY A 131 -19.77 20.70 -27.02
N THR A 132 -19.41 21.81 -26.39
CA THR A 132 -20.14 22.46 -25.30
C THR A 132 -20.63 23.84 -25.73
N LEU A 133 -21.84 24.18 -25.30
CA LEU A 133 -22.48 25.47 -25.56
C LEU A 133 -23.19 25.95 -24.27
N PRO A 134 -22.57 26.86 -23.50
CA PRO A 134 -23.19 27.47 -22.33
C PRO A 134 -24.50 28.20 -22.65
N MET A 135 -25.51 28.02 -21.81
CA MET A 135 -26.79 28.73 -21.88
C MET A 135 -26.82 29.89 -20.87
N PRO A 136 -27.66 30.93 -21.05
CA PRO A 136 -27.73 32.09 -20.16
C PRO A 136 -28.06 31.78 -18.68
N ASN A 137 -28.61 30.60 -18.39
CA ASN A 137 -28.88 30.12 -17.02
C ASN A 137 -27.63 29.51 -16.33
N GLY A 138 -26.48 29.47 -17.00
CA GLY A 138 -25.23 28.89 -16.49
C GLY A 138 -25.08 27.37 -16.69
N ARG A 139 -26.11 26.68 -17.18
CA ARG A 139 -26.02 25.25 -17.56
C ARG A 139 -25.45 25.12 -18.97
N MET A 140 -24.84 23.99 -19.29
CA MET A 140 -24.30 23.73 -20.63
C MET A 140 -25.18 22.80 -21.45
N LEU A 141 -25.25 23.07 -22.75
CA LEU A 141 -25.72 22.14 -23.77
C LEU A 141 -24.51 21.36 -24.31
N ARG A 142 -24.58 20.02 -24.33
CA ARG A 142 -23.67 19.16 -25.06
C ARG A 142 -24.16 19.02 -26.50
N VAL A 143 -23.25 19.17 -27.45
CA VAL A 143 -23.46 18.88 -28.87
C VAL A 143 -22.74 17.58 -29.20
N VAL A 144 -23.43 16.66 -29.88
CA VAL A 144 -22.89 15.39 -30.37
C VAL A 144 -23.35 15.12 -31.79
N THR A 145 -22.65 14.23 -32.50
CA THR A 145 -23.14 13.66 -33.77
C THR A 145 -23.37 12.16 -33.62
N ASN A 146 -24.64 11.74 -33.70
CA ASN A 146 -25.04 10.34 -33.66
C ASN A 146 -25.60 9.93 -35.03
N HIS A 147 -24.99 8.92 -35.67
CA HIS A 147 -25.39 8.41 -37.00
C HIS A 147 -25.54 9.50 -38.10
N GLY A 148 -24.74 10.57 -38.01
CA GLY A 148 -24.78 11.70 -38.94
C GLY A 148 -25.82 12.79 -38.63
N VAL A 149 -26.62 12.62 -37.57
CA VAL A 149 -27.49 13.67 -37.03
C VAL A 149 -26.73 14.45 -35.97
N VAL A 150 -26.68 15.78 -36.09
CA VAL A 150 -26.16 16.65 -35.04
C VAL A 150 -27.28 16.91 -34.02
N GLU A 151 -27.02 16.59 -32.76
CA GLU A 151 -27.99 16.64 -31.68
C GLU A 151 -27.46 17.49 -30.52
N GLY A 152 -28.35 18.26 -29.91
CA GLY A 152 -28.10 18.91 -28.63
C GLY A 152 -28.78 18.13 -27.51
N SER A 153 -28.09 17.93 -26.39
CA SER A 153 -28.71 17.49 -25.13
C SER A 153 -28.18 18.34 -23.99
N LEU A 154 -28.94 18.42 -22.90
CA LEU A 154 -28.47 19.07 -21.68
C LEU A 154 -27.29 18.27 -21.10
N ASP A 155 -26.15 18.93 -20.86
CA ASP A 155 -24.92 18.25 -20.43
C ASP A 155 -25.04 17.68 -19.01
N GLY A 156 -24.36 16.56 -18.77
CA GLY A 156 -24.34 15.88 -17.48
C GLY A 156 -23.25 16.38 -16.54
N GLY A 157 -23.20 15.76 -15.36
CA GLY A 157 -22.06 15.85 -14.44
C GLY A 157 -21.21 14.58 -14.47
N LEU A 158 -20.52 14.35 -13.35
CA LEU A 158 -19.79 13.10 -13.03
C LEU A 158 -20.72 11.98 -12.54
N ILE A 159 -21.86 12.34 -11.95
CA ILE A 159 -22.85 11.38 -11.45
C ILE A 159 -23.86 11.08 -12.58
N PRO A 160 -24.05 9.81 -12.97
CA PRO A 160 -25.10 9.42 -13.92
C PRO A 160 -26.51 9.74 -13.39
N PRO A 161 -27.46 10.18 -14.24
CA PRO A 161 -28.84 10.46 -13.82
C PRO A 161 -29.49 9.24 -13.14
N GLY A 162 -29.93 9.42 -11.89
CA GLY A 162 -30.57 8.37 -11.08
C GLY A 162 -29.62 7.59 -10.16
N HIS A 163 -28.30 7.83 -10.24
CA HIS A 163 -27.31 7.19 -9.37
C HIS A 163 -26.92 8.11 -8.19
N GLY A 164 -26.34 7.51 -7.13
CA GLY A 164 -25.83 8.25 -5.96
C GLY A 164 -24.38 8.69 -6.13
N LEU A 165 -23.83 9.37 -5.11
CA LEU A 165 -22.40 9.64 -5.00
C LEU A 165 -21.63 8.31 -4.90
N MET A 166 -20.71 8.06 -5.82
CA MET A 166 -19.83 6.90 -5.88
C MET A 166 -18.44 7.33 -6.36
N SER A 167 -17.38 6.76 -5.80
CA SER A 167 -15.99 7.12 -6.17
C SER A 167 -15.61 6.67 -7.59
N ASP A 168 -14.99 7.57 -8.34
CA ASP A 168 -14.18 7.36 -9.56
C ASP A 168 -12.67 7.55 -9.29
N ILE A 169 -12.28 7.83 -8.04
CA ILE A 169 -10.89 7.61 -7.59
C ILE A 169 -10.67 6.11 -7.36
N ALA A 170 -9.70 5.54 -8.07
CA ALA A 170 -9.21 4.19 -7.82
C ALA A 170 -8.12 4.19 -6.73
N PRO A 171 -8.25 3.38 -5.65
CA PRO A 171 -7.14 3.16 -4.73
C PRO A 171 -6.01 2.41 -5.47
N ARG A 172 -4.75 2.83 -5.29
CA ARG A 172 -3.58 2.11 -5.85
C ARG A 172 -3.66 0.62 -5.45
N PRO A 173 -3.49 -0.35 -6.37
CA PRO A 173 -3.58 -1.76 -6.04
C PRO A 173 -2.56 -2.16 -4.97
N LYS A 174 -2.92 -3.11 -4.11
CA LYS A 174 -1.97 -3.71 -3.16
C LYS A 174 -1.01 -4.71 -3.82
N ASP A 175 -1.34 -5.14 -5.03
CA ASP A 175 -0.43 -5.81 -5.95
C ASP A 175 0.52 -4.77 -6.57
N ASP A 176 1.83 -5.01 -6.50
CA ASP A 176 2.84 -4.19 -7.17
C ASP A 176 2.58 -4.11 -8.70
N ILE A 177 2.86 -2.95 -9.32
CA ILE A 177 2.96 -2.79 -10.78
C ILE A 177 3.82 -3.89 -11.41
N VAL A 178 4.92 -4.29 -10.75
CA VAL A 178 5.78 -5.41 -11.20
C VAL A 178 4.97 -6.71 -11.29
N ALA A 179 4.18 -7.03 -10.27
CA ALA A 179 3.30 -8.20 -10.25
C ALA A 179 2.14 -8.08 -11.27
N MET A 180 1.56 -6.89 -11.45
CA MET A 180 0.53 -6.62 -12.46
C MET A 180 1.07 -6.85 -13.88
N LYS A 181 2.25 -6.29 -14.19
CA LYS A 181 2.92 -6.45 -15.50
C LYS A 181 3.40 -7.88 -15.72
N ALA A 182 3.87 -8.59 -14.69
CA ALA A 182 4.19 -10.02 -14.77
C ALA A 182 2.95 -10.87 -15.09
N LYS A 183 1.82 -10.64 -14.39
CA LYS A 183 0.53 -11.29 -14.70
C LYS A 183 0.06 -10.99 -16.12
N ALA A 184 0.27 -9.78 -16.62
CA ALA A 184 -0.06 -9.42 -18.00
C ALA A 184 0.89 -10.06 -19.04
N ALA A 185 2.19 -10.14 -18.77
CA ALA A 185 3.15 -10.84 -19.63
C ALA A 185 2.82 -12.33 -19.76
N ALA A 186 2.47 -13.00 -18.66
CA ALA A 186 2.01 -14.39 -18.68
C ALA A 186 0.72 -14.56 -19.53
N ARG A 187 -0.21 -13.60 -19.50
CA ARG A 187 -1.40 -13.57 -20.38
C ARG A 187 -1.02 -13.37 -21.86
N ARG A 188 -0.06 -12.49 -22.19
CA ARG A 188 0.46 -12.31 -23.55
C ARG A 188 1.03 -13.63 -24.10
N ASP A 189 1.79 -14.36 -23.29
CA ASP A 189 2.38 -15.64 -23.71
C ASP A 189 1.34 -16.75 -23.90
N LEU A 190 0.33 -16.83 -23.03
CA LEU A 190 -0.80 -17.75 -23.22
C LEU A 190 -1.55 -17.44 -24.54
N GLN A 191 -1.79 -16.16 -24.86
CA GLN A 191 -2.45 -15.75 -26.10
C GLN A 191 -1.58 -15.99 -27.35
N ARG A 192 -0.25 -15.77 -27.27
CA ARG A 192 0.70 -16.13 -28.32
C ARG A 192 0.71 -17.64 -28.59
N ARG A 193 0.66 -18.47 -27.55
CA ARG A 193 0.56 -19.94 -27.66
C ARG A 193 -0.80 -20.42 -28.21
N ALA A 194 -1.87 -19.65 -28.01
CA ALA A 194 -3.22 -19.97 -28.48
C ALA A 194 -3.50 -19.57 -29.94
N THR A 195 -2.62 -18.79 -30.59
CA THR A 195 -2.88 -18.25 -31.94
C THR A 195 -2.10 -19.03 -33.01
N PRO A 196 -2.76 -19.71 -33.98
CA PRO A 196 -2.08 -20.38 -35.08
C PRO A 196 -1.29 -19.39 -35.96
N ALA A 197 -0.08 -19.76 -36.38
CA ALA A 197 0.85 -18.87 -37.07
C ALA A 197 0.40 -18.48 -38.49
N ALA A 198 -0.29 -17.34 -38.62
CA ALA A 198 -0.77 -16.79 -39.90
C ALA A 198 0.02 -15.53 -40.32
N SER A 199 1.14 -15.75 -41.02
CA SER A 199 1.78 -14.82 -41.96
C SER A 199 1.94 -13.33 -41.55
N GLN A 200 3.02 -13.00 -40.82
CA GLN A 200 3.66 -11.70 -40.99
C GLN A 200 4.74 -11.78 -42.08
N ARG A 201 4.47 -11.19 -43.25
CA ARG A 201 5.50 -10.80 -44.22
C ARG A 201 5.57 -9.28 -44.24
N MET A 202 6.67 -8.70 -43.77
CA MET A 202 6.90 -7.25 -43.85
C MET A 202 7.20 -6.85 -45.30
N PRO A 203 6.56 -5.81 -45.86
CA PRO A 203 7.00 -5.16 -47.09
C PRO A 203 8.31 -4.39 -46.84
N VAL A 204 9.25 -4.44 -47.78
CA VAL A 204 10.52 -3.71 -47.69
C VAL A 204 10.58 -2.58 -48.72
N GLY A 205 10.89 -1.36 -48.26
CA GLY A 205 11.30 -0.21 -49.07
C GLY A 205 10.20 0.81 -49.38
N GLY A 206 10.49 2.11 -49.20
CA GLY A 206 9.46 3.16 -49.42
C GLY A 206 9.81 4.65 -49.26
N GLY A 207 11.07 5.06 -49.03
CA GLY A 207 11.50 6.47 -49.16
C GLY A 207 11.18 7.43 -47.98
N LEU A 208 12.20 8.19 -47.56
CA LEU A 208 12.02 9.33 -46.63
C LEU A 208 11.73 10.64 -47.40
N PRO A 209 10.79 11.47 -46.94
CA PRO A 209 10.85 12.92 -47.12
C PRO A 209 11.75 13.55 -46.05
N THR A 210 12.52 14.59 -46.41
CA THR A 210 13.52 15.23 -45.55
C THR A 210 12.92 16.14 -44.48
N SER A 211 13.38 16.01 -43.23
CA SER A 211 13.14 17.01 -42.18
C SER A 211 13.96 18.28 -42.40
N THR A 212 13.42 19.43 -41.98
CA THR A 212 14.14 20.72 -41.95
C THR A 212 14.53 21.03 -40.50
N PRO A 213 15.78 21.39 -40.19
CA PRO A 213 16.20 21.61 -38.81
C PRO A 213 15.68 22.94 -38.25
N ILE A 214 15.27 22.92 -36.97
CA ILE A 214 15.10 24.11 -36.14
C ILE A 214 16.22 24.10 -35.10
N ALA A 215 16.76 25.28 -34.79
CA ALA A 215 18.10 25.42 -34.21
C ALA A 215 18.18 25.08 -32.71
N GLN A 216 19.33 24.53 -32.32
CA GLN A 216 19.82 24.55 -30.95
C GLN A 216 20.10 26.00 -30.52
N THR A 217 19.84 26.33 -29.25
CA THR A 217 20.51 27.40 -28.52
C THR A 217 20.97 26.87 -27.16
N THR A 218 22.11 27.36 -26.68
CA THR A 218 22.84 26.75 -25.56
C THR A 218 22.87 27.63 -24.31
N ASP A 219 23.37 27.01 -23.23
CA ASP A 219 23.95 27.59 -22.03
C ASP A 219 23.03 28.23 -20.98
N ALA A 220 23.29 27.83 -19.74
CA ALA A 220 22.70 28.38 -18.54
C ALA A 220 23.54 29.56 -18.00
N SER A 221 22.87 30.58 -17.49
CA SER A 221 23.49 31.51 -16.54
C SER A 221 22.46 32.02 -15.53
N LEU A 222 22.90 32.23 -14.30
CA LEU A 222 22.07 32.69 -13.19
C LEU A 222 21.85 34.20 -13.27
N ARG A 223 20.62 34.69 -13.07
CA ARG A 223 20.23 35.58 -11.93
C ARG A 223 18.88 36.30 -12.12
N THR A 224 18.36 36.74 -10.97
CA THR A 224 17.37 37.80 -10.74
C THR A 224 15.90 37.36 -10.81
N GLU A 225 15.21 37.52 -9.69
CA GLU A 225 13.75 37.39 -9.61
C GLU A 225 13.06 38.59 -10.28
N ALA A 226 12.10 38.29 -11.14
CA ALA A 226 11.00 39.18 -11.48
C ALA A 226 9.73 38.32 -11.55
N ALA A 227 8.57 38.87 -11.20
CA ALA A 227 7.30 38.14 -11.15
C ALA A 227 6.73 37.85 -12.56
N GLY A 228 7.41 36.99 -13.31
CA GLY A 228 6.91 36.42 -14.56
C GLY A 228 5.99 35.23 -14.30
N ALA A 229 4.95 35.09 -15.12
CA ALA A 229 4.13 33.87 -15.12
C ALA A 229 5.01 32.67 -15.47
N LEU A 230 4.84 31.56 -14.74
CA LEU A 230 5.59 30.32 -14.95
C LEU A 230 5.32 29.79 -16.39
N PRO A 231 6.34 29.25 -17.09
CA PRO A 231 6.19 28.86 -18.49
C PRO A 231 5.18 27.73 -18.66
N LEU A 232 4.47 27.71 -19.80
CA LEU A 232 3.51 26.66 -20.13
C LEU A 232 4.19 25.28 -20.13
N VAL A 233 3.42 24.26 -19.76
CA VAL A 233 3.86 22.86 -19.71
C VAL A 233 2.98 22.05 -20.65
N THR A 234 3.57 21.53 -21.72
CA THR A 234 2.87 20.61 -22.63
C THR A 234 2.92 19.20 -22.06
N ILE A 235 1.77 18.53 -22.00
CA ILE A 235 1.64 17.10 -21.67
C ILE A 235 1.10 16.40 -22.91
N THR A 236 1.78 15.36 -23.38
CA THR A 236 1.34 14.58 -24.55
C THR A 236 0.33 13.50 -24.16
N VAL A 237 -0.74 13.37 -24.96
CA VAL A 237 -1.89 12.51 -24.63
C VAL A 237 -2.24 11.60 -25.81
N ILE A 238 -2.57 10.34 -25.52
CA ILE A 238 -3.27 9.45 -26.45
C ILE A 238 -4.72 9.34 -26.04
N ALA A 239 -5.64 9.59 -26.98
CA ALA A 239 -7.06 9.29 -26.81
C ALA A 239 -7.35 7.93 -27.46
N SER A 240 -7.48 6.88 -26.64
CA SER A 240 -7.99 5.60 -27.09
C SER A 240 -9.51 5.53 -27.02
N TYR A 241 -10.14 4.66 -27.81
CA TYR A 241 -11.61 4.55 -27.88
C TYR A 241 -12.09 3.13 -28.17
N SER A 242 -13.32 2.84 -27.75
CA SER A 242 -13.93 1.50 -27.85
C SER A 242 -14.71 1.26 -29.15
N ASP A 243 -14.88 -0.02 -29.51
CA ASP A 243 -15.74 -0.42 -30.64
C ASP A 243 -17.23 -0.06 -30.43
N ASP A 244 -17.74 -0.09 -29.20
CA ASP A 244 -19.13 0.29 -28.89
C ASP A 244 -19.36 1.81 -28.92
N LEU A 245 -18.32 2.64 -28.78
CA LEU A 245 -18.41 4.07 -29.06
C LEU A 245 -18.57 4.35 -30.57
N ILE A 246 -17.92 3.56 -31.42
CA ILE A 246 -18.13 3.63 -32.89
C ILE A 246 -19.56 3.22 -33.25
N ALA A 247 -20.09 2.18 -32.60
CA ALA A 247 -21.49 1.78 -32.79
C ALA A 247 -22.47 2.90 -32.37
N LEU A 248 -22.23 3.57 -31.24
CA LEU A 248 -23.06 4.67 -30.73
C LEU A 248 -23.02 5.92 -31.62
N ARG A 249 -21.86 6.28 -32.18
CA ARG A 249 -21.73 7.46 -33.08
C ARG A 249 -22.04 7.13 -34.55
N GLY A 250 -22.08 5.86 -34.92
CA GLY A 250 -22.33 5.38 -36.28
C GLY A 250 -21.15 5.51 -37.25
N SER A 251 -20.03 6.11 -36.85
CA SER A 251 -18.80 6.13 -37.65
C SER A 251 -17.55 6.40 -36.80
N GLU A 252 -16.41 5.83 -37.20
CA GLU A 252 -15.12 6.04 -36.52
C GLU A 252 -14.61 7.48 -36.69
N ALA A 253 -14.94 8.14 -37.81
CA ALA A 253 -14.62 9.55 -38.03
C ALA A 253 -15.30 10.46 -36.98
N ALA A 254 -16.58 10.21 -36.66
CA ALA A 254 -17.27 10.95 -35.60
C ALA A 254 -16.62 10.73 -34.22
N VAL A 255 -16.21 9.49 -33.90
CA VAL A 255 -15.47 9.22 -32.65
C VAL A 255 -14.13 9.97 -32.62
N GLN A 256 -13.37 9.97 -33.72
CA GLN A 256 -12.11 10.73 -33.80
C GLN A 256 -12.30 12.25 -33.73
N THR A 257 -13.47 12.78 -34.08
CA THR A 257 -13.87 14.17 -33.81
C THR A 257 -14.19 14.38 -32.33
N GLU A 258 -14.96 13.49 -31.69
CA GLU A 258 -15.29 13.57 -30.27
C GLU A 258 -14.03 13.52 -29.37
N MET A 259 -13.05 12.66 -29.68
CA MET A 259 -11.77 12.60 -28.93
C MET A 259 -11.06 13.97 -28.91
N SER A 260 -11.13 14.69 -30.03
CA SER A 260 -10.47 15.98 -30.22
C SER A 260 -11.25 17.10 -29.53
N ASN A 261 -12.57 16.97 -29.50
CA ASN A 261 -13.44 17.90 -28.77
C ASN A 261 -13.27 17.79 -27.26
N LEU A 262 -13.23 16.57 -26.70
CA LEU A 262 -13.01 16.35 -25.27
C LEU A 262 -11.65 16.92 -24.81
N LEU A 263 -10.59 16.72 -25.60
CA LEU A 263 -9.28 17.30 -25.31
C LEU A 263 -9.22 18.82 -25.54
N ALA A 264 -9.97 19.36 -26.52
CA ALA A 264 -10.13 20.82 -26.68
C ALA A 264 -10.90 21.46 -25.51
N ALA A 265 -11.93 20.79 -24.98
CA ALA A 265 -12.66 21.22 -23.79
C ALA A 265 -11.77 21.16 -22.53
N ALA A 266 -10.98 20.10 -22.36
CA ALA A 266 -10.00 20.02 -21.27
C ALA A 266 -8.91 21.11 -21.36
N ASN A 267 -8.37 21.37 -22.56
CA ASN A 267 -7.48 22.51 -22.80
C ASN A 267 -8.16 23.85 -22.49
N GLN A 268 -9.44 24.02 -22.88
CA GLN A 268 -10.18 25.24 -22.59
C GLN A 268 -10.35 25.45 -21.08
N ALA A 269 -10.65 24.40 -20.32
CA ALA A 269 -10.72 24.48 -18.87
C ALA A 269 -9.38 24.86 -18.23
N HIS A 270 -8.26 24.29 -18.72
CA HIS A 270 -6.91 24.66 -18.29
C HIS A 270 -6.57 26.13 -18.60
N ILE A 271 -7.00 26.64 -19.76
CA ILE A 271 -6.85 28.05 -20.17
C ILE A 271 -7.71 28.97 -19.30
N ASP A 272 -9.00 28.68 -19.16
CA ASP A 272 -9.95 29.50 -18.39
C ASP A 272 -9.59 29.55 -16.90
N SER A 273 -9.00 28.48 -16.37
CA SER A 273 -8.50 28.40 -14.98
C SER A 273 -7.10 28.98 -14.78
N GLY A 274 -6.45 29.49 -15.84
CA GLY A 274 -5.13 30.12 -15.74
C GLY A 274 -3.94 29.16 -15.50
N THR A 275 -4.16 27.84 -15.56
CA THR A 275 -3.11 26.83 -15.34
C THR A 275 -2.06 26.85 -16.45
N ARG A 276 -0.87 26.32 -16.17
CA ARG A 276 0.22 26.16 -17.15
C ARG A 276 0.02 24.99 -18.12
N VAL A 277 -0.84 24.03 -17.77
CA VAL A 277 -1.02 22.75 -18.50
C VAL A 277 -1.60 22.98 -19.89
N ARG A 278 -0.98 22.41 -20.92
CA ARG A 278 -1.54 22.32 -22.27
C ARG A 278 -1.45 20.87 -22.76
N LEU A 279 -2.59 20.26 -23.04
CA LEU A 279 -2.68 18.88 -23.51
C LEU A 279 -2.44 18.83 -25.02
N SER A 280 -1.57 17.94 -25.48
CA SER A 280 -1.28 17.75 -26.91
C SER A 280 -1.65 16.33 -27.32
N LEU A 281 -2.71 16.19 -28.13
CA LEU A 281 -3.13 14.88 -28.64
C LEU A 281 -2.13 14.39 -29.69
N VAL A 282 -1.37 13.34 -29.37
CA VAL A 282 -0.33 12.78 -30.25
C VAL A 282 -0.78 11.55 -31.03
N ARG A 283 -1.79 10.81 -30.54
CA ARG A 283 -2.34 9.64 -31.24
C ARG A 283 -3.80 9.36 -30.87
N LYS A 284 -4.52 8.72 -31.79
CA LYS A 284 -5.89 8.20 -31.60
C LYS A 284 -5.84 6.68 -31.83
N VAL A 285 -6.41 5.87 -30.93
CA VAL A 285 -6.16 4.41 -30.89
C VAL A 285 -7.42 3.62 -30.55
N LYS A 286 -7.93 2.81 -31.47
CA LYS A 286 -9.06 1.90 -31.16
C LYS A 286 -8.59 0.72 -30.29
N LEU A 287 -9.35 0.39 -29.24
CA LEU A 287 -9.15 -0.77 -28.37
C LEU A 287 -10.40 -1.64 -28.31
N THR A 288 -10.26 -2.94 -28.58
CA THR A 288 -11.37 -3.91 -28.51
C THR A 288 -11.50 -4.47 -27.10
N VAL A 289 -12.36 -3.83 -26.30
CA VAL A 289 -12.64 -4.16 -24.89
C VAL A 289 -14.07 -4.68 -24.75
N PRO A 290 -14.36 -5.73 -23.94
CA PRO A 290 -15.72 -6.17 -23.69
C PRO A 290 -16.59 -5.05 -23.12
N SER A 291 -17.73 -4.75 -23.75
CA SER A 291 -18.60 -3.63 -23.36
C SER A 291 -19.25 -3.78 -21.98
N THR A 292 -19.16 -4.95 -21.35
CA THR A 292 -19.64 -5.24 -19.98
C THR A 292 -18.54 -5.19 -18.92
N MET A 293 -17.28 -5.01 -19.30
CA MET A 293 -16.17 -4.84 -18.37
C MET A 293 -16.29 -3.48 -17.69
N ASP A 294 -16.18 -3.41 -16.36
CA ASP A 294 -16.28 -2.15 -15.62
C ASP A 294 -15.03 -1.27 -15.84
N ASN A 295 -15.11 -0.02 -15.38
CA ASN A 295 -14.07 0.97 -15.63
C ASN A 295 -12.76 0.67 -14.88
N TYR A 296 -12.81 0.11 -13.67
CA TYR A 296 -11.62 -0.22 -12.87
C TYR A 296 -10.86 -1.40 -13.50
N ASP A 297 -11.57 -2.45 -13.92
CA ASP A 297 -10.96 -3.60 -14.61
C ASP A 297 -10.29 -3.19 -15.94
N VAL A 298 -10.84 -2.19 -16.63
CA VAL A 298 -10.22 -1.58 -17.82
C VAL A 298 -8.97 -0.75 -17.46
N LEU A 299 -9.05 0.12 -16.46
CA LEU A 299 -7.90 0.93 -16.00
C LEU A 299 -6.73 0.04 -15.55
N VAL A 300 -7.02 -1.02 -14.79
CA VAL A 300 -6.06 -2.05 -14.37
C VAL A 300 -5.42 -2.75 -15.58
N GLN A 301 -6.20 -3.10 -16.60
CA GLN A 301 -5.64 -3.72 -17.82
C GLN A 301 -4.81 -2.76 -18.67
N MET A 302 -5.17 -1.47 -18.74
CA MET A 302 -4.36 -0.44 -19.38
C MET A 302 -3.00 -0.27 -18.69
N THR A 303 -2.98 -0.34 -17.36
CA THR A 303 -1.78 -0.32 -16.51
C THR A 303 -0.92 -1.60 -16.63
N GLY A 304 -1.56 -2.71 -17.02
CA GLY A 304 -0.94 -3.99 -17.40
C GLY A 304 -0.50 -4.07 -18.87
N ASP A 305 -0.42 -2.94 -19.57
CA ASP A 305 0.19 -2.76 -20.89
C ASP A 305 -0.53 -3.41 -22.08
N PHE A 306 -1.37 -4.44 -21.89
CA PHE A 306 -2.00 -5.17 -23.00
C PHE A 306 -3.53 -5.17 -22.92
N VAL A 307 -4.17 -4.42 -23.81
CA VAL A 307 -5.62 -4.22 -23.84
C VAL A 307 -6.15 -4.44 -25.24
N GLY A 308 -7.13 -5.33 -25.40
CA GLY A 308 -7.82 -5.54 -26.68
C GLY A 308 -6.92 -5.93 -27.86
N GLY A 309 -5.77 -6.57 -27.58
CA GLY A 309 -4.76 -6.91 -28.58
C GLY A 309 -3.68 -5.85 -28.83
N VAL A 310 -3.79 -4.67 -28.20
CA VAL A 310 -2.85 -3.54 -28.36
C VAL A 310 -1.91 -3.45 -27.17
N ASP A 311 -0.63 -3.22 -27.45
CA ASP A 311 0.40 -2.94 -26.46
C ASP A 311 0.49 -1.43 -26.20
N LEU A 312 -0.22 -0.95 -25.17
CA LEU A 312 -0.36 0.47 -24.88
C LEU A 312 0.96 1.12 -24.45
N GLU A 313 1.85 0.40 -23.77
CA GLU A 313 3.20 0.92 -23.46
C GLU A 313 4.08 1.01 -24.70
N THR A 314 3.96 0.11 -25.68
CA THR A 314 4.64 0.30 -26.97
C THR A 314 4.07 1.53 -27.69
N VAL A 315 2.75 1.67 -27.73
CA VAL A 315 2.06 2.77 -28.41
C VAL A 315 2.27 4.14 -27.75
N ARG A 316 2.40 4.22 -26.41
CA ARG A 316 2.78 5.45 -25.68
C ARG A 316 4.11 5.99 -26.18
N ASP A 317 5.15 5.18 -26.10
CA ASP A 317 6.52 5.62 -26.33
C ASP A 317 6.83 5.80 -27.83
N GLU A 318 6.19 5.04 -28.72
CA GLU A 318 6.16 5.33 -30.17
C GLU A 318 5.64 6.76 -30.47
N SER A 319 4.80 7.29 -29.59
CA SER A 319 4.13 8.60 -29.73
C SER A 319 4.72 9.66 -28.78
N SER A 320 5.75 9.31 -28.00
CA SER A 320 6.24 10.08 -26.85
C SER A 320 5.12 10.61 -25.94
N ALA A 321 4.16 9.75 -25.57
CA ALA A 321 2.95 10.11 -24.85
C ALA A 321 3.05 9.95 -23.32
N ASP A 322 2.94 11.07 -22.61
CA ASP A 322 2.92 11.13 -21.15
C ASP A 322 1.67 10.47 -20.57
N LEU A 323 0.47 10.70 -21.13
CA LEU A 323 -0.80 10.16 -20.64
C LEU A 323 -1.59 9.40 -21.71
N VAL A 324 -2.44 8.46 -21.27
CA VAL A 324 -3.42 7.77 -22.11
C VAL A 324 -4.80 7.82 -21.46
N THR A 325 -5.81 8.22 -22.22
CA THR A 325 -7.21 8.26 -21.79
C THR A 325 -8.08 7.43 -22.72
N PHE A 326 -8.90 6.52 -22.19
CA PHE A 326 -9.74 5.60 -22.96
C PHE A 326 -11.22 6.00 -22.89
N VAL A 327 -11.82 6.32 -24.04
CA VAL A 327 -13.18 6.84 -24.13
C VAL A 327 -14.17 5.78 -24.63
N ARG A 328 -15.28 5.62 -23.90
CA ARG A 328 -16.33 4.60 -24.16
C ARG A 328 -17.74 5.15 -23.88
N PRO A 329 -18.83 4.47 -24.27
CA PRO A 329 -20.18 4.85 -23.82
C PRO A 329 -20.34 4.71 -22.30
N TYR A 330 -21.23 5.50 -21.69
CA TYR A 330 -21.77 5.11 -20.38
C TYR A 330 -22.74 3.92 -20.53
N ARG A 331 -22.90 3.13 -19.47
CA ARG A 331 -23.95 2.14 -19.32
C ARG A 331 -24.41 2.07 -17.87
N ASN A 332 -25.69 1.75 -17.65
CA ASN A 332 -26.31 1.70 -16.32
C ASN A 332 -25.68 0.65 -15.38
N GLU A 333 -24.91 -0.31 -15.89
CA GLU A 333 -24.13 -1.25 -15.07
C GLU A 333 -22.86 -0.62 -14.47
N PHE A 334 -22.45 0.58 -14.90
CA PHE A 334 -21.29 1.29 -14.36
C PHE A 334 -21.70 2.27 -13.24
N SER A 335 -20.94 2.27 -12.15
CA SER A 335 -21.15 3.13 -10.98
C SER A 335 -20.77 4.59 -11.18
N ASN A 336 -19.94 4.90 -12.19
CA ASN A 336 -19.30 6.20 -12.39
C ASN A 336 -19.20 6.58 -13.87
N CYS A 337 -18.88 7.86 -14.13
CA CYS A 337 -18.65 8.40 -15.47
C CYS A 337 -17.21 8.33 -15.96
N GLY A 338 -16.28 7.89 -15.13
CA GLY A 338 -14.87 7.68 -15.47
C GLY A 338 -14.15 6.98 -14.33
N ILE A 339 -12.84 6.76 -14.47
CA ILE A 339 -11.96 6.35 -13.38
C ILE A 339 -10.49 6.62 -13.76
N ALA A 340 -9.67 7.06 -12.81
CA ALA A 340 -8.26 7.35 -13.05
C ALA A 340 -7.37 7.09 -11.83
N TRP A 341 -6.06 6.95 -12.09
CA TRP A 341 -5.06 6.96 -11.03
C TRP A 341 -4.73 8.38 -10.59
N VAL A 342 -4.74 8.61 -9.27
CA VAL A 342 -4.34 9.89 -8.69
C VAL A 342 -2.80 9.97 -8.62
N GLY A 343 -2.20 10.90 -9.38
CA GLY A 343 -0.76 11.07 -9.44
C GLY A 343 -0.17 11.53 -8.09
N GLY A 344 0.79 10.78 -7.55
CA GLY A 344 1.41 11.09 -6.26
C GLY A 344 0.47 10.96 -5.05
N ALA A 345 -0.46 10.00 -5.10
CA ALA A 345 -1.54 9.90 -4.13
C ALA A 345 -1.08 9.75 -2.67
N GLY A 346 -1.57 10.63 -1.79
CA GLY A 346 -1.43 10.53 -0.32
C GLY A 346 -0.62 11.66 0.30
N ASN A 347 -0.51 12.79 -0.39
CA ASN A 347 0.52 13.83 -0.21
C ASN A 347 1.92 13.39 -0.70
N HIS A 348 2.00 12.27 -1.40
CA HIS A 348 3.21 11.69 -1.98
C HIS A 348 3.49 12.27 -3.38
N ALA A 349 3.53 13.60 -3.53
CA ALA A 349 3.68 14.27 -4.83
C ALA A 349 4.93 13.88 -5.65
N LEU A 350 5.91 13.21 -5.05
CA LEU A 350 7.11 12.67 -5.72
C LEU A 350 6.86 11.29 -6.37
N GLU A 351 5.76 10.61 -6.02
CA GLU A 351 5.33 9.30 -6.54
C GLU A 351 4.29 9.44 -7.67
N ALA A 352 4.35 10.55 -8.44
CA ALA A 352 3.66 10.61 -9.72
C ALA A 352 4.49 9.83 -10.74
N GLU A 353 4.22 8.53 -10.86
CA GLU A 353 5.00 7.63 -11.70
C GLU A 353 4.34 7.37 -13.07
N ALA A 354 5.16 7.31 -14.12
CA ALA A 354 4.70 7.10 -15.50
C ALA A 354 3.83 5.84 -15.73
N PRO A 355 4.01 4.69 -15.05
CA PRO A 355 3.13 3.53 -15.19
C PRO A 355 1.67 3.80 -14.80
N TYR A 356 1.39 4.82 -13.99
CA TYR A 356 0.03 5.21 -13.59
C TYR A 356 -0.57 6.33 -14.48
N GLY A 357 0.05 6.68 -15.61
CA GLY A 357 -0.43 7.72 -16.54
C GLY A 357 -1.66 7.34 -17.38
N PHE A 358 -2.70 6.79 -16.74
CA PHE A 358 -3.88 6.20 -17.39
C PHE A 358 -5.21 6.72 -16.79
N SER A 359 -6.23 6.82 -17.65
CA SER A 359 -7.62 7.15 -17.30
C SER A 359 -8.63 6.47 -18.22
N VAL A 360 -9.87 6.30 -17.74
CA VAL A 360 -11.04 5.85 -18.52
C VAL A 360 -12.15 6.90 -18.39
N VAL A 361 -12.81 7.23 -19.51
CA VAL A 361 -13.83 8.29 -19.64
C VAL A 361 -15.08 7.70 -20.30
N ASN A 362 -16.24 7.88 -19.69
CA ASN A 362 -17.53 7.55 -20.31
C ASN A 362 -18.17 8.80 -20.94
N VAL A 363 -18.90 8.62 -22.04
CA VAL A 363 -19.68 9.69 -22.69
C VAL A 363 -21.16 9.35 -22.78
N GLY A 364 -22.02 10.33 -22.43
CA GLY A 364 -23.47 10.31 -22.62
C GLY A 364 -24.21 9.24 -21.78
N PRO A 365 -24.90 9.61 -20.67
CA PRO A 365 -25.29 10.96 -20.24
C PRO A 365 -24.22 11.73 -19.48
N CYS A 366 -23.05 11.13 -19.25
CA CYS A 366 -21.89 11.76 -18.61
C CYS A 366 -21.49 13.09 -19.28
N GLY A 367 -21.06 14.05 -18.47
CA GLY A 367 -20.77 15.43 -18.92
C GLY A 367 -19.59 15.55 -19.89
N ALA A 368 -19.45 16.71 -20.53
CA ALA A 368 -18.37 16.95 -21.50
C ALA A 368 -16.98 17.13 -20.84
N HIS A 369 -16.93 17.54 -19.57
CA HIS A 369 -15.68 17.83 -18.85
C HIS A 369 -15.03 16.61 -18.18
N VAL A 370 -15.58 15.40 -18.32
CA VAL A 370 -15.05 14.19 -17.67
C VAL A 370 -13.60 13.92 -18.07
N MET A 371 -13.21 14.08 -19.34
CA MET A 371 -11.80 13.94 -19.73
C MET A 371 -10.86 14.94 -19.01
N ALA A 372 -11.36 16.14 -18.68
CA ALA A 372 -10.61 17.12 -17.90
C ALA A 372 -10.54 16.75 -16.40
N HIS A 373 -11.54 16.03 -15.92
CA HIS A 373 -11.60 15.50 -14.55
C HIS A 373 -10.61 14.35 -14.35
N GLU A 374 -10.66 13.32 -15.21
CA GLU A 374 -9.76 12.16 -15.11
C GLU A 374 -8.28 12.54 -15.29
N ILE A 375 -7.99 13.47 -16.21
CA ILE A 375 -6.64 14.03 -16.35
C ILE A 375 -6.28 14.89 -15.13
N GLY A 376 -7.26 15.51 -14.46
CA GLY A 376 -7.08 16.17 -13.16
C GLY A 376 -6.68 15.22 -12.03
N HIS A 377 -7.16 13.97 -12.03
CA HIS A 377 -6.64 12.90 -11.15
C HIS A 377 -5.22 12.51 -11.53
N ASN A 378 -4.92 12.29 -12.81
CA ASN A 378 -3.54 12.01 -13.24
C ASN A 378 -2.58 13.17 -12.84
N LEU A 379 -3.05 14.42 -12.89
CA LEU A 379 -2.39 15.64 -12.38
C LEU A 379 -2.41 15.79 -10.84
N GLY A 380 -2.85 14.76 -10.10
CA GLY A 380 -2.73 14.64 -8.65
C GLY A 380 -3.81 15.34 -7.82
N SER A 381 -4.98 15.65 -8.37
CA SER A 381 -6.12 16.14 -7.57
C SER A 381 -7.12 15.05 -7.18
N ALA A 382 -7.87 15.30 -6.11
CA ALA A 382 -9.05 14.54 -5.68
C ALA A 382 -10.30 15.46 -5.72
N HIS A 383 -11.45 15.02 -5.18
CA HIS A 383 -12.74 15.71 -5.35
C HIS A 383 -12.90 16.97 -4.50
N ASP A 384 -14.12 17.53 -4.41
CA ASP A 384 -14.43 18.47 -3.34
C ASP A 384 -14.52 17.76 -1.99
N ARG A 385 -13.96 18.40 -0.96
CA ARG A 385 -13.80 17.83 0.38
C ARG A 385 -15.12 17.52 1.08
N GLU A 386 -16.20 18.13 0.61
CA GLU A 386 -17.56 17.96 1.10
C GLU A 386 -18.27 16.73 0.52
N THR A 387 -17.65 16.00 -0.41
CA THR A 387 -18.11 14.69 -0.92
C THR A 387 -17.06 13.59 -0.78
N ASP A 388 -15.78 13.94 -0.86
CA ASP A 388 -14.64 13.01 -0.78
C ASP A 388 -14.35 12.58 0.68
N TRP A 389 -15.37 12.10 1.38
CA TRP A 389 -15.30 11.68 2.78
C TRP A 389 -15.68 10.22 2.92
N ILE A 390 -14.67 9.35 2.97
CA ILE A 390 -14.83 7.89 3.09
C ILE A 390 -14.22 7.45 4.43
N ASP A 391 -14.99 6.74 5.24
CA ASP A 391 -14.60 6.08 6.50
C ASP A 391 -13.80 6.92 7.54
N GLY A 392 -13.82 8.25 7.42
CA GLY A 392 -13.20 9.19 8.36
C GLY A 392 -11.82 9.71 7.94
N GLU A 393 -11.33 9.35 6.75
CA GLU A 393 -10.05 9.80 6.21
C GLU A 393 -10.24 10.48 4.84
N TYR A 394 -9.42 11.49 4.53
CA TYR A 394 -9.47 12.13 3.21
C TYR A 394 -8.73 11.25 2.18
N PRO A 395 -9.40 10.82 1.10
CA PRO A 395 -8.74 10.12 0.02
C PRO A 395 -7.69 11.02 -0.65
N HIS A 396 -6.79 10.34 -1.32
CA HIS A 396 -5.38 10.66 -1.18
C HIS A 396 -4.87 11.51 -2.34
N ALA A 397 -5.16 12.82 -2.34
CA ALA A 397 -4.62 13.77 -3.32
C ALA A 397 -3.08 13.94 -3.23
N SER A 398 -2.46 14.59 -4.22
CA SER A 398 -1.00 14.89 -4.24
C SER A 398 -0.55 15.92 -3.20
N TYR A 399 -1.46 16.80 -2.77
CA TYR A 399 -1.21 17.83 -1.76
C TYR A 399 -2.47 18.09 -0.92
N PRO A 400 -2.36 18.61 0.32
CA PRO A 400 -3.51 18.86 1.19
C PRO A 400 -4.55 19.88 0.66
N TYR A 401 -4.27 20.55 -0.44
CA TYR A 401 -5.14 21.54 -1.10
C TYR A 401 -5.55 21.13 -2.53
N ALA A 402 -5.11 19.98 -3.03
CA ALA A 402 -5.36 19.51 -4.40
C ALA A 402 -6.77 18.88 -4.53
N PHE A 403 -7.79 19.64 -4.17
CA PHE A 403 -9.19 19.24 -4.10
C PHE A 403 -10.04 20.18 -4.97
N GLY A 404 -11.12 19.65 -5.54
CA GLY A 404 -12.15 20.46 -6.18
C GLY A 404 -12.88 21.38 -5.21
N TYR A 405 -13.76 22.20 -5.77
CA TYR A 405 -14.63 23.09 -5.02
C TYR A 405 -16.04 23.10 -5.59
N ARG A 406 -17.04 22.93 -4.72
CA ARG A 406 -18.45 23.22 -5.02
C ARG A 406 -18.99 24.26 -4.05
N ARG A 407 -19.94 25.06 -4.54
CA ARG A 407 -20.52 26.17 -3.80
C ARG A 407 -22.03 26.02 -3.75
N LEU A 408 -22.54 25.61 -2.59
CA LEU A 408 -23.97 25.37 -2.34
C LEU A 408 -24.80 26.67 -2.16
N THR A 409 -24.16 27.85 -2.23
CA THR A 409 -24.78 29.18 -2.03
C THR A 409 -24.72 30.01 -3.31
N ALA A 410 -25.73 30.86 -3.55
CA ALA A 410 -25.87 31.58 -4.81
C ALA A 410 -24.72 32.58 -5.10
N PRO A 411 -24.26 32.72 -6.37
CA PRO A 411 -24.43 31.79 -7.48
C PRO A 411 -23.81 30.41 -7.16
N LYS A 412 -24.61 29.34 -7.29
CA LYS A 412 -24.14 27.98 -7.05
C LYS A 412 -23.32 27.46 -8.23
N PHE A 413 -22.33 26.61 -7.98
CA PHE A 413 -21.61 25.87 -9.03
C PHE A 413 -20.80 24.70 -8.44
N ALA A 414 -20.39 23.76 -9.29
CA ALA A 414 -19.32 22.80 -9.03
C ALA A 414 -18.20 22.99 -10.07
N THR A 415 -16.95 23.09 -9.61
CA THR A 415 -15.76 23.04 -10.50
C THR A 415 -15.54 21.63 -11.06
N ILE A 416 -14.63 21.48 -12.02
CA ILE A 416 -14.43 20.19 -12.72
C ILE A 416 -14.13 19.05 -11.73
N MET A 417 -13.24 19.24 -10.75
CA MET A 417 -12.93 18.23 -9.74
C MET A 417 -13.97 18.14 -8.60
N ALA A 418 -15.24 18.52 -8.82
CA ALA A 418 -16.26 18.55 -7.76
C ALA A 418 -17.56 17.89 -8.22
N TYR A 419 -18.23 17.16 -7.32
CA TYR A 419 -19.50 16.51 -7.62
C TYR A 419 -20.65 17.51 -7.55
N THR A 420 -21.39 17.63 -8.66
CA THR A 420 -22.64 18.40 -8.75
C THR A 420 -23.73 17.82 -7.86
N TYR A 421 -24.44 18.66 -7.10
CA TYR A 421 -25.67 18.24 -6.42
C TYR A 421 -26.92 18.89 -7.05
N ALA A 422 -27.90 18.05 -7.40
CA ALA A 422 -29.19 18.45 -8.00
C ALA A 422 -29.07 19.34 -9.26
N ASP A 423 -29.35 20.64 -9.14
CA ASP A 423 -29.47 21.60 -10.25
C ASP A 423 -28.20 22.43 -10.51
N GLU A 424 -27.14 22.17 -9.74
CA GLU A 424 -25.90 22.95 -9.72
C GLU A 424 -25.14 22.92 -11.06
N PRO A 425 -24.82 24.09 -11.65
CA PRO A 425 -23.98 24.16 -12.83
C PRO A 425 -22.59 23.53 -12.61
N TRP A 426 -22.26 22.51 -13.40
CA TRP A 426 -20.88 22.07 -13.59
C TRP A 426 -20.20 23.07 -14.52
N ILE A 427 -19.12 23.70 -14.06
CA ILE A 427 -18.43 24.76 -14.81
C ILE A 427 -17.08 24.25 -15.32
N GLY A 428 -16.72 24.66 -16.55
CA GLY A 428 -15.44 24.34 -17.19
C GLY A 428 -14.23 25.05 -16.57
N ARG A 429 -14.09 25.00 -15.24
CA ARG A 429 -13.05 25.63 -14.44
C ARG A 429 -12.61 24.70 -13.33
N PHE A 430 -11.32 24.68 -13.03
CA PHE A 430 -10.72 24.02 -11.87
C PHE A 430 -10.72 24.95 -10.65
N SER A 431 -10.48 24.41 -9.45
CA SER A 431 -10.51 25.22 -8.23
C SER A 431 -9.29 26.16 -8.11
N ASP A 432 -9.56 27.42 -7.81
CA ASP A 432 -8.56 28.46 -7.52
C ASP A 432 -9.13 29.47 -6.51
N PRO A 433 -8.55 29.60 -5.30
CA PRO A 433 -9.01 30.56 -4.31
C PRO A 433 -8.69 32.03 -4.62
N ASN A 434 -7.85 32.30 -5.63
CA ASN A 434 -7.41 33.63 -6.02
C ASN A 434 -8.26 34.23 -7.16
N SER A 435 -8.92 33.38 -7.96
CA SER A 435 -9.80 33.79 -9.05
C SER A 435 -11.25 33.97 -8.60
N SER A 436 -11.86 35.07 -9.00
CA SER A 436 -13.30 35.33 -8.87
C SER A 436 -14.09 35.07 -10.16
N ALA A 437 -13.51 34.35 -11.13
CA ALA A 437 -14.08 34.17 -12.47
C ALA A 437 -15.35 33.30 -12.50
N CYS A 438 -15.69 32.65 -11.38
CA CYS A 438 -16.87 31.80 -11.19
C CYS A 438 -18.11 32.58 -10.69
N GLY A 439 -18.09 33.92 -10.78
CA GLY A 439 -19.10 34.81 -10.15
C GLY A 439 -18.95 34.95 -8.63
N ALA A 440 -18.07 34.13 -8.03
CA ALA A 440 -17.58 34.14 -6.67
C ALA A 440 -16.14 33.55 -6.69
N PRO A 441 -15.41 33.48 -5.56
CA PRO A 441 -14.12 32.78 -5.51
C PRO A 441 -14.24 31.34 -6.02
N CYS A 442 -13.35 30.92 -6.91
CA CYS A 442 -13.37 29.59 -7.54
C CYS A 442 -12.80 28.47 -6.65
N GLY A 443 -12.41 28.75 -5.41
CA GLY A 443 -11.81 27.78 -4.48
C GLY A 443 -11.73 28.32 -3.05
N ILE A 444 -11.19 27.51 -2.13
CA ILE A 444 -10.97 27.90 -0.72
C ILE A 444 -9.48 27.81 -0.41
N ALA A 445 -8.91 28.92 0.09
CA ALA A 445 -7.48 29.05 0.34
C ALA A 445 -6.96 27.93 1.26
N LYS A 446 -5.93 27.20 0.80
CA LYS A 446 -5.32 26.02 1.45
C LYS A 446 -6.19 24.76 1.52
N LEU A 447 -7.41 24.75 0.99
CA LEU A 447 -8.31 23.59 1.03
C LEU A 447 -8.68 23.07 -0.35
N SER A 448 -8.99 23.96 -1.30
CA SER A 448 -9.34 23.65 -2.70
C SER A 448 -8.63 24.62 -3.64
N ASP A 449 -7.54 24.15 -4.24
CA ASP A 449 -6.61 24.90 -5.10
C ASP A 449 -5.96 23.92 -6.12
N ASN A 450 -6.77 23.41 -7.06
CA ASN A 450 -6.33 22.54 -8.15
C ASN A 450 -5.27 23.24 -9.02
N VAL A 451 -5.42 24.54 -9.27
CA VAL A 451 -4.52 25.30 -10.16
C VAL A 451 -3.07 25.23 -9.66
N ARG A 452 -2.84 25.49 -8.37
CA ARG A 452 -1.53 25.33 -7.73
C ARG A 452 -1.04 23.89 -7.70
N ALA A 453 -1.93 22.90 -7.61
CA ALA A 453 -1.54 21.49 -7.65
C ALA A 453 -1.03 21.11 -9.05
N PHE A 454 -1.80 21.43 -10.10
CA PHE A 454 -1.44 21.13 -11.49
C PHE A 454 -0.15 21.84 -11.90
N ASP A 455 0.03 23.12 -11.55
CA ASP A 455 1.26 23.87 -11.85
C ASP A 455 2.53 23.30 -11.20
N LYS A 456 2.38 22.43 -10.20
CA LYS A 456 3.45 21.68 -9.52
C LYS A 456 3.62 20.25 -10.05
N MET A 457 2.54 19.55 -10.37
CA MET A 457 2.57 18.15 -10.83
C MET A 457 2.87 18.04 -12.33
N ALA A 458 2.40 18.99 -13.14
CA ALA A 458 2.53 18.96 -14.59
C ALA A 458 3.97 18.83 -15.11
N PRO A 459 5.00 19.49 -14.54
CA PRO A 459 6.38 19.31 -15.00
C PRO A 459 6.91 17.88 -14.82
N ALA A 460 6.49 17.16 -13.79
CA ALA A 460 6.90 15.77 -13.56
C ALA A 460 6.18 14.81 -14.52
N ILE A 461 4.90 15.06 -14.77
CA ILE A 461 4.06 14.26 -15.68
C ILE A 461 4.46 14.49 -17.14
N ALA A 462 4.78 15.73 -17.52
CA ALA A 462 5.35 16.08 -18.81
C ALA A 462 6.78 15.55 -19.02
N ASP A 463 7.43 15.02 -17.98
CA ASP A 463 8.75 14.38 -18.06
C ASP A 463 8.65 12.84 -18.21
N PHE A 464 7.42 12.29 -18.26
CA PHE A 464 7.19 10.85 -18.35
C PHE A 464 7.80 10.26 -19.63
N ARG A 465 7.84 10.99 -20.76
CA ARG A 465 8.46 10.55 -22.02
C ARG A 465 9.41 11.57 -22.69
N THR A 466 10.06 12.45 -21.92
CA THR A 466 10.96 13.50 -22.49
C THR A 466 12.31 13.01 -22.99
N THR A 467 12.81 13.66 -24.04
CA THR A 467 14.18 13.52 -24.56
C THR A 467 15.10 14.65 -24.05
N PRO A 468 16.44 14.45 -23.98
CA PRO A 468 17.16 13.22 -24.26
C PRO A 468 16.86 12.12 -23.23
N ALA A 469 17.00 10.88 -23.66
CA ALA A 469 16.67 9.69 -22.88
C ALA A 469 17.40 9.66 -21.52
N ARG A 470 16.61 9.68 -20.44
CA ARG A 470 17.07 9.59 -19.05
C ARG A 470 16.97 8.16 -18.54
N MET A 471 17.96 7.72 -17.78
CA MET A 471 18.09 6.32 -17.38
C MET A 471 17.53 6.02 -15.98
N THR A 472 16.95 4.83 -15.81
CA THR A 472 16.62 4.23 -14.51
C THR A 472 17.08 2.77 -14.46
N VAL A 473 17.54 2.33 -13.30
CA VAL A 473 17.59 0.90 -12.96
C VAL A 473 16.36 0.54 -12.13
N SER A 474 15.75 -0.63 -12.41
CA SER A 474 14.61 -1.16 -11.66
C SER A 474 15.05 -2.31 -10.76
N ASP A 475 14.34 -2.46 -9.63
CA ASP A 475 14.52 -3.57 -8.70
C ASP A 475 14.08 -4.89 -9.36
N SER A 476 14.58 -6.03 -8.86
CA SER A 476 14.26 -7.34 -9.43
C SER A 476 14.45 -8.49 -8.43
N GLU A 477 13.94 -9.67 -8.77
CA GLU A 477 14.06 -10.86 -7.91
C GLU A 477 14.23 -12.13 -8.76
N ALA A 478 14.88 -13.13 -8.17
CA ALA A 478 14.92 -14.50 -8.68
C ALA A 478 14.94 -15.48 -7.51
N TRP A 479 14.39 -16.67 -7.73
CA TRP A 479 14.63 -17.82 -6.87
C TRP A 479 16.09 -18.25 -6.96
N GLU A 480 16.61 -18.76 -5.86
CA GLU A 480 17.98 -19.25 -5.76
C GLU A 480 18.16 -20.47 -6.67
N GLY A 481 17.27 -21.46 -6.51
CA GLY A 481 17.18 -22.67 -7.32
C GLY A 481 18.01 -23.85 -6.79
N ASP A 482 17.83 -25.00 -7.44
CA ASP A 482 18.42 -26.28 -7.04
C ASP A 482 19.88 -26.41 -7.53
N PRO A 483 20.86 -26.76 -6.67
CA PRO A 483 22.28 -26.93 -7.05
C PRO A 483 22.57 -28.12 -7.97
N ASP A 484 21.68 -29.11 -8.07
CA ASP A 484 21.75 -30.17 -9.10
C ASP A 484 21.21 -29.69 -10.48
N ILE A 485 20.72 -28.44 -10.56
CA ILE A 485 20.19 -27.80 -11.78
C ILE A 485 21.16 -26.70 -12.28
N LEU A 486 20.99 -26.23 -13.52
CA LEU A 486 21.78 -25.13 -14.08
C LEU A 486 21.56 -23.82 -13.29
N PRO A 487 22.63 -23.08 -12.93
CA PRO A 487 22.54 -21.99 -11.96
C PRO A 487 21.65 -20.83 -12.41
N SER A 488 20.86 -20.32 -11.46
CA SER A 488 19.97 -19.18 -11.64
C SER A 488 20.75 -17.89 -11.98
N ASN A 489 20.09 -17.00 -12.72
CA ASN A 489 20.70 -15.76 -13.20
C ASN A 489 19.79 -14.58 -12.89
N LEU A 490 20.18 -13.77 -11.91
CA LEU A 490 19.50 -12.56 -11.49
C LEU A 490 19.79 -11.44 -12.52
N ARG A 491 18.72 -10.91 -13.12
CA ARG A 491 18.74 -9.90 -14.18
C ARG A 491 17.95 -8.68 -13.74
N PHE A 492 18.42 -7.48 -14.05
CA PHE A 492 17.76 -6.23 -13.67
C PHE A 492 17.38 -5.38 -14.90
N PRO A 493 16.18 -4.78 -14.95
CA PRO A 493 15.80 -3.88 -16.04
C PRO A 493 16.56 -2.56 -15.94
N VAL A 494 17.36 -2.23 -16.96
CA VAL A 494 17.79 -0.85 -17.22
C VAL A 494 16.88 -0.26 -18.29
N ARG A 495 16.29 0.90 -17.98
CA ARG A 495 15.26 1.55 -18.79
C ARG A 495 15.66 2.99 -19.09
N LEU A 496 15.13 3.47 -20.20
CA LEU A 496 15.15 4.87 -20.62
C LEU A 496 13.70 5.38 -20.62
N ASN A 497 13.48 6.65 -20.26
CA ASN A 497 12.16 7.29 -20.41
C ASN A 497 11.79 7.58 -21.88
N ALA A 498 12.72 7.42 -22.82
CA ALA A 498 12.50 7.56 -24.26
C ALA A 498 13.40 6.56 -25.02
N TYR A 499 13.04 6.23 -26.27
CA TYR A 499 13.86 5.38 -27.12
C TYR A 499 15.25 5.96 -27.39
N ALA A 500 16.26 5.08 -27.46
CA ALA A 500 17.63 5.38 -27.84
C ALA A 500 17.71 5.69 -29.35
N MET A 501 17.26 6.88 -29.77
CA MET A 501 17.11 7.24 -31.19
C MET A 501 18.35 7.89 -31.84
N ASP A 502 19.27 8.46 -31.06
CA ASP A 502 20.51 9.06 -31.58
C ASP A 502 21.65 8.03 -31.69
N ALA A 503 21.82 7.21 -30.65
CA ALA A 503 22.80 6.13 -30.54
C ALA A 503 22.37 5.14 -29.45
N ALA A 504 23.00 3.97 -29.38
CA ALA A 504 22.84 3.07 -28.23
C ALA A 504 23.41 3.73 -26.96
N VAL A 505 22.68 3.65 -25.84
CA VAL A 505 23.02 4.38 -24.60
C VAL A 505 23.80 3.47 -23.64
N PRO A 506 25.08 3.74 -23.34
CA PRO A 506 25.90 2.91 -22.47
C PRO A 506 25.66 3.15 -20.98
N PHE A 507 25.92 2.13 -20.18
CA PHE A 507 25.94 2.20 -18.72
C PHE A 507 26.93 1.19 -18.11
N GLU A 508 27.42 1.45 -16.90
CA GLU A 508 28.14 0.49 -16.06
C GLU A 508 27.30 0.20 -14.81
N ALA A 509 27.00 -1.06 -14.52
CA ALA A 509 26.39 -1.47 -13.25
C ALA A 509 27.45 -2.05 -12.30
N ARG A 510 27.37 -1.67 -11.00
CA ARG A 510 28.29 -2.11 -9.93
C ARG A 510 27.52 -2.49 -8.66
N VAL A 511 27.90 -3.59 -8.02
CA VAL A 511 27.41 -3.92 -6.67
C VAL A 511 28.03 -2.95 -5.65
N ILE A 512 27.22 -2.41 -4.73
CA ILE A 512 27.64 -1.42 -3.73
C ILE A 512 27.31 -1.80 -2.28
N GLY A 513 26.66 -2.95 -2.08
CA GLY A 513 26.23 -3.46 -0.77
C GLY A 513 25.17 -4.54 -0.94
N GLY A 514 24.61 -5.00 0.17
CA GLY A 514 23.64 -6.09 0.23
C GLY A 514 23.62 -6.72 1.62
N THR A 515 22.86 -7.80 1.76
CA THR A 515 23.06 -8.83 2.79
C THR A 515 23.93 -9.97 2.22
N ALA A 516 23.65 -10.33 0.96
CA ALA A 516 24.37 -11.23 0.05
C ALA A 516 25.90 -11.13 0.10
N THR A 517 26.56 -12.27 0.26
CA THR A 517 28.01 -12.45 0.41
C THR A 517 28.67 -12.88 -0.92
N PRO A 518 29.43 -11.98 -1.58
CA PRO A 518 30.07 -12.32 -2.85
C PRO A 518 31.03 -13.51 -2.71
N GLY A 519 30.73 -14.59 -3.43
CA GLY A 519 31.50 -15.84 -3.45
C GLY A 519 30.93 -16.96 -2.57
N VAL A 520 29.82 -16.70 -1.86
CA VAL A 520 28.96 -17.72 -1.23
C VAL A 520 27.72 -17.87 -2.10
N ASP A 521 26.75 -16.96 -1.97
CA ASP A 521 25.42 -16.94 -2.58
C ASP A 521 25.37 -16.32 -4.01
N PHE A 522 26.39 -15.57 -4.45
CA PHE A 522 26.56 -15.21 -5.86
C PHE A 522 28.02 -15.13 -6.31
N VAL A 523 28.27 -15.31 -7.61
CA VAL A 523 29.63 -15.35 -8.17
C VAL A 523 30.36 -14.00 -8.01
N ALA A 524 31.40 -13.99 -7.17
CA ALA A 524 32.29 -12.84 -6.96
C ALA A 524 33.18 -12.55 -8.19
N GLY A 525 32.62 -11.90 -9.22
CA GLY A 525 33.30 -11.54 -10.46
C GLY A 525 33.19 -10.05 -10.79
N ASP A 526 33.96 -9.21 -10.09
CA ASP A 526 34.19 -7.76 -10.33
C ASP A 526 33.13 -7.07 -11.22
N PRO A 527 31.90 -6.84 -10.69
CA PRO A 527 30.79 -6.35 -11.49
C PRO A 527 31.04 -4.88 -11.85
N VAL A 528 31.69 -4.67 -12.99
CA VAL A 528 31.56 -3.48 -13.82
C VAL A 528 30.85 -3.91 -15.09
N ALA A 529 29.59 -4.34 -14.93
CA ALA A 529 28.82 -4.90 -16.02
C ALA A 529 28.43 -3.76 -16.97
N SER A 530 29.22 -3.58 -18.03
CA SER A 530 29.03 -2.54 -19.03
C SER A 530 27.96 -2.96 -20.04
N GLY A 531 26.78 -2.36 -19.95
CA GLY A 531 25.67 -2.58 -20.86
C GLY A 531 25.47 -1.44 -21.86
N THR A 532 24.62 -1.69 -22.85
CA THR A 532 24.08 -0.64 -23.73
C THR A 532 22.60 -0.91 -23.93
N VAL A 533 21.75 0.10 -23.82
CA VAL A 533 20.38 0.04 -24.35
C VAL A 533 20.49 0.23 -25.87
N PRO A 534 20.16 -0.75 -26.73
CA PRO A 534 20.47 -0.68 -28.15
C PRO A 534 19.70 0.43 -28.88
N TRP A 535 20.25 0.90 -30.01
CA TRP A 535 19.58 1.91 -30.84
C TRP A 535 18.20 1.41 -31.30
N GLY A 536 17.17 2.25 -31.15
CA GLY A 536 15.77 1.88 -31.42
C GLY A 536 15.09 1.08 -30.30
N TYR A 537 15.76 0.85 -29.17
CA TYR A 537 15.19 0.24 -27.95
C TYR A 537 15.16 1.27 -26.81
N ARG A 538 14.38 1.00 -25.77
CA ARG A 538 14.21 1.88 -24.59
C ARG A 538 14.45 1.16 -23.26
N ASN A 539 14.77 -0.12 -23.34
CA ASN A 539 14.87 -1.03 -22.22
C ASN A 539 15.81 -2.17 -22.61
N GLU A 540 16.66 -2.58 -21.68
CA GLU A 540 17.53 -3.75 -21.78
C GLU A 540 17.43 -4.51 -20.46
N THR A 541 17.12 -5.82 -20.51
CA THR A 541 17.07 -6.68 -19.32
C THR A 541 18.46 -7.26 -19.09
N PHE A 542 19.26 -6.51 -18.33
CA PHE A 542 20.70 -6.65 -18.27
C PHE A 542 21.18 -7.28 -16.96
N GLY A 543 22.48 -7.58 -16.89
CA GLY A 543 23.09 -8.30 -15.78
C GLY A 543 23.00 -9.81 -15.98
N LEU A 544 24.12 -10.48 -15.68
CA LEU A 544 24.19 -11.90 -15.39
C LEU A 544 24.86 -12.00 -14.03
N ILE A 545 24.14 -11.62 -12.97
CA ILE A 545 24.55 -11.99 -11.62
C ILE A 545 24.16 -13.45 -11.49
N GLN A 546 25.15 -14.32 -11.71
CA GLN A 546 24.98 -15.76 -11.50
C GLN A 546 24.85 -16.00 -10.00
N ILE A 547 23.69 -16.47 -9.60
CA ILE A 547 23.45 -16.98 -8.24
C ILE A 547 24.25 -18.28 -8.10
N LEU A 548 24.79 -18.51 -6.91
CA LEU A 548 25.39 -19.76 -6.49
C LEU A 548 24.37 -20.46 -5.58
N PRO A 549 23.52 -21.35 -6.11
CA PRO A 549 22.57 -22.09 -5.29
C PRO A 549 23.29 -23.11 -4.40
N ASP A 550 22.80 -23.32 -3.17
CA ASP A 550 23.16 -24.48 -2.37
C ASP A 550 21.99 -25.17 -1.63
N THR A 551 22.05 -25.36 -0.32
CA THR A 551 21.06 -26.03 0.54
C THR A 551 21.07 -25.54 2.01
N GLU A 552 21.77 -24.44 2.32
CA GLU A 552 21.89 -23.85 3.67
C GLU A 552 20.91 -22.68 3.88
N ILE A 553 19.61 -23.01 4.00
CA ILE A 553 18.47 -22.12 4.36
C ILE A 553 18.88 -20.90 5.23
N GLU A 554 19.11 -19.78 4.56
CA GLU A 554 19.51 -18.50 5.15
C GLU A 554 18.44 -17.40 5.03
N GLY A 555 17.43 -17.59 4.17
CA GLY A 555 16.30 -16.68 3.97
C GLY A 555 16.51 -15.62 2.88
N ASP A 556 15.46 -14.86 2.57
CA ASP A 556 15.47 -13.88 1.45
C ASP A 556 16.59 -12.83 1.57
N GLU A 557 17.51 -12.89 0.60
CA GLU A 557 18.78 -12.17 0.54
C GLU A 557 18.73 -10.99 -0.45
N THR A 558 19.64 -10.01 -0.31
CA THR A 558 19.63 -8.80 -1.15
C THR A 558 21.00 -8.36 -1.67
N ILE A 559 21.05 -7.96 -2.93
CA ILE A 559 22.19 -7.31 -3.60
C ILE A 559 21.78 -5.90 -4.02
N ILE A 560 22.52 -4.88 -3.59
CA ILE A 560 22.30 -3.49 -4.00
C ILE A 560 23.24 -3.15 -5.16
N VAL A 561 22.68 -2.88 -6.34
CA VAL A 561 23.42 -2.42 -7.52
C VAL A 561 23.26 -0.91 -7.72
N ARG A 562 24.32 -0.26 -8.22
CA ARG A 562 24.32 1.12 -8.72
C ARG A 562 24.73 1.14 -10.20
N ILE A 563 23.95 1.83 -11.02
CA ILE A 563 24.32 2.18 -12.40
C ILE A 563 25.01 3.55 -12.47
N THR A 564 25.91 3.70 -13.43
CA THR A 564 26.45 4.97 -13.92
C THR A 564 26.39 5.00 -15.44
N ALA A 565 26.37 6.18 -16.06
CA ALA A 565 26.21 6.32 -17.51
C ALA A 565 27.43 7.01 -18.17
N PRO A 566 28.36 6.24 -18.77
CA PRO A 566 29.47 6.78 -19.54
C PRO A 566 28.98 7.76 -20.62
N GLY A 567 29.67 8.91 -20.76
CA GLY A 567 29.23 10.00 -21.63
C GLY A 567 28.25 10.99 -21.01
N GLY A 568 27.78 10.76 -19.77
CA GLY A 568 27.05 11.76 -18.99
C GLY A 568 25.54 11.86 -19.24
N TYR A 569 24.91 10.75 -19.65
CA TYR A 569 23.44 10.70 -19.73
C TYR A 569 22.82 10.91 -18.34
N PRO A 570 21.73 11.67 -18.21
CA PRO A 570 21.05 11.90 -16.94
C PRO A 570 20.41 10.60 -16.40
N ILE A 571 20.62 10.33 -15.11
CA ILE A 571 20.05 9.18 -14.39
C ILE A 571 19.00 9.70 -13.39
N ILE A 572 17.83 9.06 -13.33
CA ILE A 572 16.74 9.39 -12.41
C ILE A 572 16.81 8.52 -11.13
N LYS A 573 17.00 7.21 -11.30
CA LYS A 573 17.22 6.22 -10.23
C LYS A 573 18.51 5.48 -10.55
N ASP A 574 19.55 5.73 -9.76
CA ASP A 574 20.89 5.16 -9.93
C ASP A 574 21.08 3.84 -9.19
N THR A 575 20.36 3.59 -8.08
CA THR A 575 20.45 2.34 -7.31
C THR A 575 19.22 1.46 -7.46
N ALA A 576 19.38 0.14 -7.53
CA ALA A 576 18.31 -0.85 -7.38
C ALA A 576 18.67 -1.92 -6.35
N VAL A 577 17.64 -2.51 -5.74
CA VAL A 577 17.75 -3.69 -4.87
C VAL A 577 17.35 -4.92 -5.68
N LEU A 578 18.16 -5.97 -5.62
CA LEU A 578 17.93 -7.24 -6.28
C LEU A 578 17.80 -8.32 -5.21
N THR A 579 16.71 -9.08 -5.20
CA THR A 579 16.43 -10.09 -4.17
C THR A 579 16.74 -11.50 -4.68
N ILE A 580 17.51 -12.27 -3.90
CA ILE A 580 17.58 -13.72 -4.01
C ILE A 580 16.51 -14.28 -3.07
N ARG A 581 15.69 -15.21 -3.54
CA ARG A 581 14.56 -15.78 -2.79
C ARG A 581 14.86 -17.23 -2.41
N ASP A 582 14.70 -17.53 -1.12
CA ASP A 582 14.90 -18.84 -0.49
C ASP A 582 13.81 -19.83 -0.93
N ASP A 583 14.11 -20.73 -1.88
CA ASP A 583 13.26 -21.88 -2.29
C ASP A 583 13.72 -23.24 -1.74
N ASP A 584 14.65 -23.23 -0.80
CA ASP A 584 15.34 -24.40 -0.26
C ASP A 584 14.44 -25.45 0.44
N PRO A 585 14.87 -26.74 0.54
CA PRO A 585 14.03 -27.85 1.01
C PRO A 585 13.86 -27.89 2.53
N ARG A 586 12.90 -27.10 3.03
CA ARG A 586 12.65 -26.91 4.47
C ARG A 586 12.22 -28.19 5.24
N PRO A 587 12.75 -28.46 6.45
CA PRO A 587 12.45 -29.67 7.24
C PRO A 587 10.98 -29.96 7.52
N HIS A 588 10.57 -31.23 7.47
CA HIS A 588 9.21 -31.67 7.80
C HIS A 588 9.07 -32.24 9.22
N ILE A 589 8.05 -31.76 9.94
CA ILE A 589 7.53 -32.40 11.15
C ILE A 589 6.45 -33.40 10.75
N ARG A 590 6.78 -34.69 10.85
CA ARG A 590 5.84 -35.81 10.69
C ARG A 590 5.53 -36.43 12.05
N GLY A 591 4.43 -37.16 12.15
CA GLY A 591 4.13 -37.89 13.39
C GLY A 591 2.76 -38.52 13.45
N ARG A 592 2.44 -39.06 14.64
CA ARG A 592 1.17 -39.68 14.97
C ARG A 592 0.86 -39.54 16.47
N ILE A 593 -0.39 -39.20 16.78
CA ILE A 593 -0.88 -39.21 18.17
C ILE A 593 -1.47 -40.58 18.51
N LEU A 594 -1.12 -41.13 19.68
CA LEU A 594 -1.58 -42.43 20.16
C LEU A 594 -2.67 -42.24 21.23
N VAL A 595 -3.94 -42.24 20.82
CA VAL A 595 -5.13 -42.01 21.67
C VAL A 595 -6.17 -43.13 21.56
N PRO A 596 -7.08 -43.28 22.55
CA PRO A 596 -8.19 -44.24 22.49
C PRO A 596 -9.21 -43.93 21.38
N PRO A 597 -9.99 -44.92 20.89
CA PRO A 597 -10.80 -44.80 19.66
C PRO A 597 -12.12 -44.01 19.79
N GLU A 598 -12.23 -43.09 20.74
CA GLU A 598 -13.51 -42.47 21.16
C GLU A 598 -13.48 -40.94 21.32
N ASP A 599 -12.31 -40.33 21.51
CA ASP A 599 -12.18 -38.86 21.76
C ASP A 599 -11.97 -38.02 20.49
N GLY A 600 -11.49 -38.61 19.38
CA GLY A 600 -11.11 -37.89 18.16
C GLY A 600 -9.83 -37.04 18.27
N CYS A 601 -9.45 -36.41 17.15
CA CYS A 601 -8.14 -35.76 17.00
C CYS A 601 -8.26 -34.33 16.46
N TYR A 602 -8.06 -33.34 17.34
CA TYR A 602 -8.00 -31.91 17.02
C TYR A 602 -6.77 -31.29 17.69
N ILE A 603 -5.90 -30.68 16.89
CA ILE A 603 -4.54 -30.29 17.30
C ILE A 603 -4.25 -28.87 16.81
N GLN A 604 -3.69 -28.02 17.67
CA GLN A 604 -3.14 -26.71 17.30
C GLN A 604 -1.61 -26.78 17.31
N ALA A 605 -1.01 -26.50 16.16
CA ALA A 605 0.39 -26.12 16.04
C ALA A 605 0.58 -24.65 16.41
N THR A 606 1.64 -24.36 17.16
CA THR A 606 2.24 -23.03 17.26
C THR A 606 3.67 -23.08 16.73
N TYR A 607 4.03 -22.07 15.94
CA TYR A 607 5.37 -21.85 15.44
C TYR A 607 5.98 -20.65 16.17
N TYR A 608 7.22 -20.81 16.64
CA TYR A 608 8.03 -19.77 17.26
C TYR A 608 9.34 -19.62 16.50
N GLY A 609 9.73 -18.39 16.19
CA GLY A 609 10.99 -18.10 15.51
C GLY A 609 12.20 -18.40 16.38
N ILE A 610 13.39 -18.40 15.76
CA ILE A 610 14.69 -18.67 16.42
C ILE A 610 14.89 -17.78 17.67
N ASN A 611 14.41 -16.54 17.63
CA ASN A 611 14.52 -15.57 18.74
C ASN A 611 13.44 -15.73 19.84
N GLY A 612 12.44 -16.61 19.69
CA GLY A 612 11.37 -16.84 20.67
C GLY A 612 10.00 -16.13 20.48
N PRO A 613 9.79 -15.12 19.61
CA PRO A 613 8.45 -14.66 19.24
C PRO A 613 7.56 -15.78 18.68
N ARG A 614 6.24 -15.62 18.79
CA ARG A 614 5.27 -16.46 18.06
C ARG A 614 5.05 -15.84 16.69
N ASP A 615 5.45 -16.56 15.65
CA ASP A 615 5.28 -16.10 14.26
C ASP A 615 3.95 -16.57 13.67
N GLY A 616 3.39 -17.68 14.18
CA GLY A 616 2.12 -18.19 13.66
C GLY A 616 1.43 -19.28 14.47
N LYS A 617 0.29 -19.73 13.93
CA LYS A 617 -0.51 -20.86 14.39
C LYS A 617 -1.14 -21.60 13.21
N ARG A 618 -1.41 -22.89 13.36
CA ARG A 618 -2.22 -23.67 12.43
C ARG A 618 -3.03 -24.71 13.20
N ASP A 619 -4.33 -24.79 12.92
CA ASP A 619 -5.19 -25.84 13.48
C ASP A 619 -5.31 -27.00 12.48
N PHE A 620 -5.30 -28.23 13.00
CA PHE A 620 -5.34 -29.47 12.23
C PHE A 620 -6.47 -30.39 12.73
N ALA A 621 -7.21 -30.94 11.78
CA ALA A 621 -8.14 -32.05 11.95
C ALA A 621 -7.67 -33.22 11.06
N PRO A 622 -6.70 -34.04 11.51
CA PRO A 622 -6.19 -35.16 10.72
C PRO A 622 -7.26 -36.22 10.46
N ALA A 623 -7.04 -37.02 9.42
CA ALA A 623 -7.99 -38.05 9.01
C ALA A 623 -8.11 -39.17 10.06
N TRP A 624 -9.31 -39.72 10.18
CA TRP A 624 -9.53 -41.00 10.87
C TRP A 624 -9.04 -42.16 9.99
N PRO A 625 -8.51 -43.25 10.56
CA PRO A 625 -8.51 -43.59 11.99
C PRO A 625 -7.13 -43.48 12.67
N ASP A 626 -6.10 -42.96 12.00
CA ASP A 626 -4.72 -43.05 12.48
C ASP A 626 -4.22 -41.79 13.20
N CYS A 627 -4.76 -40.61 12.89
CA CYS A 627 -4.33 -39.32 13.48
C CYS A 627 -2.83 -39.01 13.25
N SER A 628 -2.36 -39.26 12.04
CA SER A 628 -1.04 -38.80 11.56
C SER A 628 -1.05 -37.32 11.17
N PHE A 629 0.14 -36.70 11.12
CA PHE A 629 0.34 -35.34 10.66
C PHE A 629 1.67 -35.19 9.91
N ASP A 630 1.72 -34.23 8.98
CA ASP A 630 2.88 -33.87 8.16
C ASP A 630 2.79 -32.38 7.75
N PHE A 631 3.85 -31.59 7.98
CA PHE A 631 4.01 -30.22 7.49
C PHE A 631 5.48 -29.76 7.60
N ALA A 632 5.92 -28.90 6.68
CA ALA A 632 7.20 -28.23 6.75
C ALA A 632 7.25 -27.15 7.87
N VAL A 633 8.45 -26.89 8.39
CA VAL A 633 8.80 -25.79 9.30
C VAL A 633 10.11 -25.13 8.86
N ALA A 634 10.36 -23.89 9.27
CA ALA A 634 11.66 -23.26 9.05
C ALA A 634 12.76 -23.92 9.92
N PRO A 635 14.02 -24.00 9.46
CA PRO A 635 15.12 -24.51 10.26
C PRO A 635 15.34 -23.75 11.57
N GLY A 636 15.75 -24.47 12.60
CA GLY A 636 15.95 -23.89 13.95
C GLY A 636 14.68 -23.37 14.62
N ALA A 637 13.52 -23.45 13.97
CA ALA A 637 12.26 -22.98 14.55
C ALA A 637 11.87 -23.83 15.76
N ASN A 638 11.36 -23.15 16.79
CA ASN A 638 10.85 -23.78 17.99
C ASN A 638 9.35 -24.05 17.82
N PHE A 639 8.95 -25.30 18.02
CA PHE A 639 7.65 -25.79 17.58
C PHE A 639 6.86 -26.39 18.76
N GLU A 640 5.59 -26.03 18.93
CA GLU A 640 4.74 -26.53 20.01
C GLU A 640 3.42 -27.13 19.50
N LEU A 641 3.18 -28.40 19.79
CA LEU A 641 1.89 -29.07 19.61
C LEU A 641 1.03 -28.96 20.88
N ARG A 642 -0.24 -28.55 20.72
CA ARG A 642 -1.25 -28.56 21.78
C ARG A 642 -2.56 -29.20 21.31
N GLN A 643 -3.26 -29.90 22.20
CA GLN A 643 -4.66 -30.29 21.96
C GLN A 643 -5.56 -29.04 22.01
N ASN A 644 -6.47 -28.88 21.04
CA ASN A 644 -7.36 -27.72 20.94
C ASN A 644 -8.85 -28.14 20.98
N PHE A 645 -9.56 -27.77 22.04
CA PHE A 645 -10.98 -28.06 22.22
C PHE A 645 -11.83 -26.85 21.81
N GLY A 646 -11.94 -26.63 20.51
CA GLY A 646 -12.61 -25.47 19.89
C GLY A 646 -14.11 -25.65 19.56
N VAL A 647 -14.75 -26.74 19.99
CA VAL A 647 -16.14 -27.07 19.60
C VAL A 647 -17.06 -27.12 20.82
N THR A 648 -18.12 -26.32 20.82
CA THR A 648 -19.13 -26.28 21.89
C THR A 648 -19.97 -27.55 21.90
N GLY A 649 -19.89 -28.35 22.97
CA GLY A 649 -20.80 -29.48 23.22
C GLY A 649 -20.18 -30.69 23.92
N VAL A 650 -18.85 -30.85 23.89
CA VAL A 650 -18.14 -31.95 24.56
C VAL A 650 -17.60 -31.47 25.90
N PRO A 651 -17.75 -32.22 27.02
CA PRO A 651 -17.27 -31.80 28.33
C PRO A 651 -15.73 -31.71 28.38
N THR A 652 -15.22 -30.62 28.96
CA THR A 652 -13.80 -30.22 28.96
C THR A 652 -12.92 -31.01 29.94
N ALA A 653 -12.85 -32.33 29.76
CA ALA A 653 -12.15 -33.28 30.62
C ALA A 653 -10.62 -33.38 30.34
N GLY A 654 -9.93 -32.25 30.53
CA GLY A 654 -8.46 -32.14 30.58
C GLY A 654 -7.75 -32.05 29.22
N ARG A 655 -6.52 -31.52 29.22
CA ARG A 655 -5.57 -31.70 28.10
C ARG A 655 -4.90 -33.05 28.29
N ARG A 656 -5.08 -33.99 27.34
CA ARG A 656 -4.73 -35.40 27.54
C ARG A 656 -3.32 -35.80 27.07
N PHE A 657 -2.56 -34.86 26.50
CA PHE A 657 -1.11 -34.97 26.32
C PHE A 657 -0.41 -33.66 26.70
N LEU A 658 0.85 -33.77 27.13
CA LEU A 658 1.70 -32.62 27.43
C LEU A 658 1.99 -31.82 26.15
N PRO A 659 2.10 -30.47 26.20
CA PRO A 659 2.52 -29.70 25.05
C PRO A 659 3.87 -30.21 24.54
N THR A 660 3.87 -30.82 23.35
CA THR A 660 5.09 -31.41 22.81
C THR A 660 5.85 -30.31 22.11
N VAL A 661 6.88 -29.82 22.80
CA VAL A 661 7.81 -28.82 22.26
C VAL A 661 8.96 -29.56 21.59
N VAL A 662 9.19 -29.25 20.32
CA VAL A 662 10.39 -29.64 19.57
C VAL A 662 11.15 -28.36 19.26
N ASN A 663 12.35 -28.23 19.82
CA ASN A 663 13.25 -27.13 19.52
C ASN A 663 14.17 -27.51 18.35
N ASP A 664 14.84 -26.52 17.78
CA ASP A 664 16.05 -26.75 16.97
C ASP A 664 15.84 -27.75 15.81
N VAL A 665 14.75 -27.56 15.04
CA VAL A 665 14.38 -28.47 13.94
C VAL A 665 15.21 -28.15 12.70
N TYR A 666 16.27 -28.90 12.45
CA TYR A 666 17.13 -28.75 11.25
C TYR A 666 17.03 -29.90 10.24
N GLU A 667 16.23 -30.93 10.53
CA GLU A 667 16.04 -32.11 9.68
C GLU A 667 14.67 -32.74 9.97
N ASP A 668 14.20 -33.65 9.11
CA ASP A 668 12.91 -34.33 9.27
C ASP A 668 12.78 -35.02 10.64
N ARG A 669 11.68 -34.75 11.35
CA ARG A 669 11.38 -35.37 12.65
C ARG A 669 10.11 -36.20 12.58
N TYR A 670 10.15 -37.40 13.18
CA TYR A 670 8.96 -38.21 13.41
C TYR A 670 8.59 -38.23 14.89
N LEU A 671 7.37 -37.79 15.21
CA LEU A 671 6.86 -37.66 16.57
C LEU A 671 5.80 -38.72 16.89
N ALA A 672 6.05 -39.54 17.90
CA ALA A 672 5.05 -40.42 18.51
C ALA A 672 4.70 -39.90 19.90
N ILE A 673 3.45 -39.43 20.09
CA ILE A 673 3.03 -38.75 21.33
C ILE A 673 2.12 -39.68 22.15
N PRO A 674 2.59 -40.20 23.30
CA PRO A 674 1.78 -41.00 24.23
C PRO A 674 0.99 -40.11 25.21
N ALA A 675 -0.25 -40.50 25.51
CA ALA A 675 -1.01 -39.92 26.62
C ALA A 675 -0.58 -40.54 27.97
N PRO A 676 -0.12 -39.76 28.96
CA PRO A 676 0.30 -40.29 30.26
C PRO A 676 -0.92 -40.72 31.12
N GLN A 677 -0.77 -41.80 31.87
CA GLN A 677 -1.76 -42.24 32.86
C GLN A 677 -1.72 -41.34 34.11
N PRO A 678 -2.87 -40.92 34.70
CA PRO A 678 -2.88 -40.15 35.93
C PRO A 678 -2.49 -40.98 37.17
N LEU A 679 -1.70 -40.38 38.06
CA LEU A 679 -1.31 -40.96 39.35
C LEU A 679 -2.40 -40.75 40.41
N GLN A 680 -2.48 -41.62 41.42
CA GLN A 680 -3.44 -41.50 42.53
C GLN A 680 -2.78 -40.93 43.80
N VAL A 681 -3.28 -39.79 44.25
CA VAL A 681 -2.94 -39.21 45.57
C VAL A 681 -4.08 -39.47 46.55
N ALA A 682 -3.79 -40.09 47.69
CA ALA A 682 -4.76 -40.51 48.69
C ALA A 682 -4.62 -39.73 50.01
N LEU A 683 -5.71 -39.13 50.49
CA LEU A 683 -5.72 -38.41 51.77
C LEU A 683 -6.79 -38.98 52.71
N THR A 684 -6.44 -39.11 53.99
CA THR A 684 -7.36 -39.49 55.06
C THR A 684 -7.24 -38.51 56.23
N MET A 685 -8.32 -37.80 56.56
CA MET A 685 -8.32 -36.82 57.65
C MET A 685 -8.56 -37.50 59.01
N VAL A 686 -7.64 -37.28 59.97
CA VAL A 686 -7.67 -37.94 61.28
C VAL A 686 -7.66 -36.90 62.42
N PRO A 687 -8.54 -37.01 63.43
CA PRO A 687 -8.52 -36.12 64.59
C PRO A 687 -7.25 -36.34 65.44
N SER A 688 -6.87 -35.34 66.25
CA SER A 688 -5.95 -35.58 67.38
C SER A 688 -6.63 -35.64 68.74
N ASP A 689 -7.92 -35.30 68.82
CA ASP A 689 -8.72 -35.20 70.04
C ASP A 689 -10.21 -35.43 69.70
N PRO A 690 -10.96 -36.29 70.44
CA PRO A 690 -12.38 -36.53 70.20
C PRO A 690 -13.31 -35.32 70.34
N TRP A 691 -12.88 -34.25 71.00
CA TRP A 691 -13.70 -33.04 71.24
C TRP A 691 -13.55 -31.96 70.17
N ILE A 692 -12.71 -32.17 69.16
CA ILE A 692 -12.64 -31.28 67.99
C ILE A 692 -13.89 -31.50 67.13
N GLY A 693 -14.74 -30.48 67.04
CA GLY A 693 -15.94 -30.51 66.21
C GLY A 693 -15.61 -30.71 64.72
N THR A 694 -16.53 -31.36 63.98
CA THR A 694 -16.35 -31.63 62.55
C THR A 694 -16.22 -30.32 61.75
N PRO A 695 -15.19 -30.16 60.88
CA PRO A 695 -15.11 -29.01 59.98
C PRO A 695 -16.27 -29.09 58.97
N THR A 696 -17.07 -28.03 58.87
CA THR A 696 -18.43 -28.15 58.31
C THR A 696 -18.56 -27.96 56.80
N THR A 697 -17.65 -27.30 56.08
CA THR A 697 -17.71 -27.24 54.60
C THR A 697 -16.43 -26.73 53.92
N LEU A 698 -16.28 -27.13 52.65
CA LEU A 698 -15.22 -26.82 51.68
C LEU A 698 -13.81 -27.35 51.98
N THR A 699 -13.39 -28.29 51.14
CA THR A 699 -11.99 -28.54 50.79
C THR A 699 -11.80 -28.21 49.31
N ARG A 700 -10.75 -27.47 48.98
CA ARG A 700 -10.39 -27.05 47.62
C ARG A 700 -9.06 -27.69 47.27
N SER A 701 -9.06 -28.52 46.23
CA SER A 701 -7.82 -29.02 45.62
C SER A 701 -7.46 -28.14 44.42
N ILE A 702 -6.19 -27.74 44.33
CA ILE A 702 -5.63 -26.91 43.27
C ILE A 702 -4.40 -27.65 42.74
N GLU A 703 -4.42 -28.01 41.47
CA GLU A 703 -3.31 -28.67 40.79
C GLU A 703 -2.55 -27.64 39.95
N THR A 704 -1.25 -27.50 40.20
CA THR A 704 -0.39 -26.47 39.60
C THR A 704 0.85 -27.11 39.00
N LEU A 705 1.09 -26.88 37.71
CA LEU A 705 2.26 -27.40 36.98
C LEU A 705 3.01 -26.21 36.37
N MET A 706 4.35 -26.16 36.57
CA MET A 706 5.22 -25.06 36.12
C MET A 706 4.68 -23.66 36.49
N GLY A 707 4.15 -23.52 37.72
CA GLY A 707 3.61 -22.26 38.23
C GLY A 707 2.25 -21.83 37.67
N ARG A 708 1.54 -22.69 36.93
CA ARG A 708 0.18 -22.42 36.42
C ARG A 708 -0.82 -23.47 36.91
N THR A 709 -1.96 -23.02 37.41
CA THR A 709 -3.08 -23.90 37.79
C THR A 709 -3.63 -24.60 36.54
N ILE A 710 -3.68 -25.93 36.57
CA ILE A 710 -4.20 -26.79 35.50
C ILE A 710 -5.52 -27.49 35.88
N SER A 711 -5.80 -27.63 37.17
CA SER A 711 -7.09 -28.15 37.67
C SER A 711 -7.45 -27.50 39.00
N GLU A 712 -8.75 -27.34 39.25
CA GLU A 712 -9.30 -26.94 40.54
C GLU A 712 -10.55 -27.79 40.82
N THR A 713 -10.76 -28.23 42.07
CA THR A 713 -11.98 -28.96 42.44
C THR A 713 -12.34 -28.74 43.90
N ILE A 714 -13.59 -28.36 44.14
CA ILE A 714 -14.21 -28.29 45.47
C ILE A 714 -14.76 -29.68 45.84
N MET A 715 -14.45 -30.12 47.05
CA MET A 715 -14.87 -31.39 47.65
C MET A 715 -15.38 -31.13 49.07
N THR A 716 -16.28 -31.99 49.55
CA THR A 716 -16.85 -31.90 50.91
C THR A 716 -16.51 -33.20 51.65
N PRO A 717 -15.33 -33.29 52.30
CA PRO A 717 -14.87 -34.54 52.90
C PRO A 717 -15.66 -34.88 54.17
N THR A 718 -16.08 -36.14 54.29
CA THR A 718 -16.63 -36.68 55.53
C THR A 718 -15.50 -37.02 56.50
N TYR A 719 -15.70 -36.79 57.80
CA TYR A 719 -14.73 -37.11 58.84
C TYR A 719 -14.35 -38.60 58.84
N GLY A 720 -13.05 -38.91 58.84
CA GLY A 720 -12.53 -40.28 58.75
C GLY A 720 -12.62 -40.93 57.37
N ALA A 721 -13.17 -40.26 56.35
CA ALA A 721 -13.18 -40.78 54.98
C ALA A 721 -11.79 -40.61 54.33
N SER A 722 -11.33 -41.67 53.68
CA SER A 722 -10.25 -41.60 52.69
C SER A 722 -10.82 -41.16 51.34
N TRP A 723 -10.12 -40.25 50.65
CA TRP A 723 -10.44 -39.88 49.26
C TRP A 723 -9.18 -39.95 48.40
N THR A 724 -9.37 -40.29 47.12
CA THR A 724 -8.30 -40.32 46.12
C THR A 724 -8.51 -39.22 45.08
N ARG A 725 -7.41 -38.72 44.53
CA ARG A 725 -7.41 -37.74 43.45
C ARG A 725 -6.39 -38.12 42.39
N SER A 726 -6.85 -38.17 41.13
CA SER A 726 -5.98 -38.21 39.96
C SER A 726 -5.16 -36.92 39.85
N VAL A 727 -3.84 -37.04 39.73
CA VAL A 727 -2.85 -35.96 39.59
C VAL A 727 -1.87 -36.32 38.47
N TYR A 728 -1.40 -35.33 37.71
CA TYR A 728 -0.42 -35.54 36.64
C TYR A 728 1.02 -35.68 37.19
N PRO A 729 1.86 -36.56 36.60
CA PRO A 729 3.28 -36.67 36.95
C PRO A 729 4.00 -35.31 36.94
N GLY A 730 4.63 -34.96 38.06
CA GLY A 730 5.36 -33.70 38.25
C GLY A 730 4.50 -32.48 38.59
N ALA A 731 3.18 -32.61 38.75
CA ALA A 731 2.33 -31.52 39.23
C ALA A 731 2.48 -31.31 40.75
N THR A 732 2.27 -30.07 41.19
CA THR A 732 2.08 -29.72 42.60
C THR A 732 0.58 -29.77 42.93
N LEU A 733 0.17 -30.58 43.92
CA LEU A 733 -1.20 -30.60 44.44
C LEU A 733 -1.27 -29.82 45.76
N GLU A 734 -1.96 -28.68 45.76
CA GLU A 734 -2.37 -27.97 46.96
C GLU A 734 -3.78 -28.41 47.40
N VAL A 735 -3.99 -28.56 48.71
CA VAL A 735 -5.25 -28.95 49.34
C VAL A 735 -5.53 -28.01 50.50
N GLN A 736 -6.46 -27.08 50.28
CA GLN A 736 -6.97 -26.11 51.26
C GLN A 736 -8.23 -26.69 51.93
N VAL A 737 -8.29 -26.71 53.26
CA VAL A 737 -9.46 -27.16 54.04
C VAL A 737 -9.96 -25.99 54.87
N GLU A 738 -11.23 -25.62 54.71
CA GLU A 738 -11.85 -24.51 55.43
C GLU A 738 -12.82 -25.00 56.53
N ALA A 739 -13.20 -24.09 57.42
CA ALA A 739 -14.19 -24.34 58.46
C ALA A 739 -15.02 -23.08 58.69
N GLN A 740 -16.35 -23.20 58.66
CA GLN A 740 -17.26 -22.04 58.73
C GLN A 740 -17.41 -21.44 60.15
N SER A 741 -16.64 -21.93 61.13
CA SER A 741 -16.65 -21.43 62.51
C SER A 741 -15.50 -20.44 62.72
N THR A 742 -15.81 -19.27 63.28
CA THR A 742 -14.84 -18.20 63.60
C THR A 742 -13.75 -18.61 64.61
N SER A 743 -13.93 -19.75 65.30
CA SER A 743 -12.94 -20.35 66.20
C SER A 743 -11.86 -21.17 65.49
N TYR A 744 -11.99 -21.43 64.18
CA TYR A 744 -11.08 -22.25 63.38
C TYR A 744 -10.49 -21.43 62.23
N ARG A 745 -9.30 -21.81 61.76
CA ARG A 745 -8.61 -21.18 60.61
C ARG A 745 -8.28 -22.24 59.56
N PRO A 746 -8.29 -21.90 58.25
CA PRO A 746 -8.10 -22.88 57.20
C PRO A 746 -6.70 -23.52 57.23
N TRP A 747 -6.66 -24.81 56.91
CA TRP A 747 -5.47 -25.63 56.81
C TRP A 747 -5.06 -25.81 55.34
N TYR A 748 -3.76 -26.01 55.09
CA TYR A 748 -3.20 -26.13 53.75
C TYR A 748 -2.18 -27.27 53.75
N PHE A 749 -2.26 -28.15 52.76
CA PHE A 749 -1.29 -29.21 52.49
C PHE A 749 -0.81 -29.06 51.04
N VAL A 750 0.49 -29.20 50.80
CA VAL A 750 1.05 -29.08 49.44
C VAL A 750 1.96 -30.26 49.16
N PHE A 751 1.63 -31.03 48.13
CA PHE A 751 2.47 -32.09 47.59
C PHE A 751 3.17 -31.54 46.36
N HIS A 752 4.45 -31.22 46.47
CA HIS A 752 5.25 -30.79 45.33
C HIS A 752 5.67 -31.98 44.46
N ASP A 753 5.75 -31.75 43.16
CA ASP A 753 6.35 -32.62 42.15
C ASP A 753 5.94 -34.11 42.31
N VAL A 754 4.63 -34.39 42.22
CA VAL A 754 4.06 -35.73 42.43
C VAL A 754 4.44 -36.66 41.27
N TRP A 755 5.47 -37.49 41.45
CA TRP A 755 5.97 -38.43 40.42
C TRP A 755 5.53 -39.90 40.62
N GLN A 756 4.86 -40.22 41.72
CA GLN A 756 4.32 -41.56 42.01
C GLN A 756 3.07 -41.48 42.90
N ASP A 757 2.28 -42.55 42.95
CA ASP A 757 1.15 -42.69 43.87
C ASP A 757 1.57 -42.41 45.32
N THR A 758 0.85 -41.52 46.00
CA THR A 758 1.29 -40.91 47.27
C THR A 758 0.14 -40.81 48.27
N GLY A 759 0.40 -41.17 49.53
CA GLY A 759 -0.62 -41.17 50.60
C GLY A 759 -0.25 -40.28 51.79
N ALA A 760 -1.24 -39.62 52.42
CA ALA A 760 -1.02 -38.80 53.62
C ALA A 760 -2.14 -38.90 54.68
N MET A 761 -1.72 -38.78 55.95
CA MET A 761 -2.57 -38.78 57.14
C MET A 761 -2.31 -37.54 58.01
N PRO A 762 -2.84 -36.36 57.65
CA PRO A 762 -2.67 -35.14 58.45
C PRO A 762 -3.41 -35.23 59.80
N LEU A 763 -2.69 -34.89 60.87
CA LEU A 763 -3.20 -34.82 62.25
C LEU A 763 -3.46 -33.36 62.65
N MET A 764 -4.71 -33.04 63.03
CA MET A 764 -5.11 -31.67 63.38
C MET A 764 -4.66 -31.28 64.81
N ARG A 765 -3.59 -30.49 64.97
CA ARG A 765 -3.14 -29.90 66.24
C ARG A 765 -2.90 -28.39 66.14
N ASN A 766 -2.94 -27.70 67.28
CA ASN A 766 -2.92 -26.23 67.38
C ASN A 766 -1.57 -25.69 67.89
N ALA A 767 -0.52 -25.71 67.05
CA ALA A 767 0.84 -25.28 67.40
C ALA A 767 1.45 -24.32 66.36
N GLY A 768 2.34 -23.41 66.81
CA GLY A 768 3.11 -22.50 65.95
C GLY A 768 4.31 -23.18 65.27
N THR A 769 4.77 -22.65 64.13
CA THR A 769 5.66 -23.39 63.22
C THR A 769 6.83 -22.55 62.68
N ILE A 770 7.92 -23.21 62.27
CA ILE A 770 9.10 -22.58 61.65
C ILE A 770 9.02 -22.73 60.12
N VAL A 771 9.40 -21.67 59.40
CA VAL A 771 9.42 -21.62 57.93
C VAL A 771 10.67 -20.90 57.39
N VAL A 772 11.16 -21.36 56.24
CA VAL A 772 12.15 -20.65 55.40
C VAL A 772 11.43 -19.90 54.28
N ARG A 773 11.95 -18.72 53.86
CA ARG A 773 11.40 -17.88 52.79
C ARG A 773 12.51 -17.19 51.98
N GLY A 774 12.54 -17.38 50.66
CA GLY A 774 13.53 -16.73 49.79
C GLY A 774 13.27 -16.79 48.27
N GLY A 775 12.16 -17.40 47.82
CA GLY A 775 11.91 -17.73 46.41
C GLY A 775 11.48 -16.56 45.51
N GLN A 776 12.32 -15.53 45.38
CA GLN A 776 12.29 -14.61 44.26
C GLN A 776 13.52 -14.85 43.36
N PRO A 777 13.42 -14.69 42.03
CA PRO A 777 14.59 -14.73 41.16
C PRO A 777 15.54 -13.56 41.44
N TRP A 778 16.84 -13.80 41.33
CA TRP A 778 17.89 -12.78 41.41
C TRP A 778 18.77 -12.85 40.15
N PRO A 779 19.14 -11.71 39.54
CA PRO A 779 20.15 -11.69 38.47
C PRO A 779 21.50 -12.18 39.02
N GLU A 780 22.33 -12.82 38.19
CA GLU A 780 23.68 -13.19 38.59
C GLU A 780 24.63 -11.99 38.58
N GLY A 781 24.52 -11.15 37.56
CA GLY A 781 25.37 -10.00 37.32
C GLY A 781 26.78 -10.37 36.84
N PRO A 782 27.59 -9.36 36.47
CA PRO A 782 28.80 -9.54 35.65
C PRO A 782 29.93 -10.34 36.31
N ALA A 783 30.82 -10.88 35.48
CA ALA A 783 31.86 -11.84 35.86
C ALA A 783 32.70 -11.41 37.06
N GLY A 784 32.79 -12.30 38.06
CA GLY A 784 33.58 -12.07 39.27
C GLY A 784 32.93 -11.12 40.28
N ARG A 785 31.77 -10.52 39.99
CA ARG A 785 30.92 -9.91 41.01
C ARG A 785 30.34 -11.00 41.92
N LYS A 786 30.07 -10.66 43.18
CA LYS A 786 29.27 -11.50 44.07
C LYS A 786 28.02 -10.78 44.54
N THR A 787 26.87 -11.41 44.34
CA THR A 787 25.55 -10.84 44.65
C THR A 787 24.98 -11.52 45.89
N LYS A 788 24.70 -10.75 46.95
CA LYS A 788 24.23 -11.27 48.25
C LYS A 788 22.72 -11.39 48.29
N VAL A 789 22.22 -12.62 48.25
CA VAL A 789 20.80 -12.96 48.35
C VAL A 789 20.38 -13.12 49.82
N PRO A 790 19.37 -12.39 50.31
CA PRO A 790 18.78 -12.60 51.63
C PRO A 790 17.75 -13.73 51.61
N VAL A 791 17.91 -14.71 52.50
CA VAL A 791 16.90 -15.73 52.79
C VAL A 791 16.46 -15.59 54.25
N GLN A 792 15.15 -15.48 54.49
CA GLN A 792 14.60 -15.30 55.83
C GLN A 792 14.23 -16.66 56.45
N ILE A 793 14.73 -16.92 57.66
CA ILE A 793 14.30 -18.02 58.53
C ILE A 793 13.45 -17.40 59.65
N ALA A 794 12.21 -17.83 59.79
CA ALA A 794 11.25 -17.22 60.72
C ALA A 794 10.42 -18.26 61.48
N TYR A 795 10.19 -18.00 62.77
CA TYR A 795 9.11 -18.61 63.52
C TYR A 795 7.83 -17.81 63.33
N VAL A 796 6.70 -18.50 63.14
CA VAL A 796 5.40 -17.88 62.88
C VAL A 796 4.36 -18.42 63.86
N SER A 797 4.14 -17.67 64.95
CA SER A 797 2.94 -17.80 65.78
C SER A 797 1.74 -17.18 65.05
N LYS A 798 0.62 -17.92 64.96
CA LYS A 798 -0.61 -17.49 64.25
C LYS A 798 -1.71 -16.93 65.18
N PHE A 799 -1.33 -16.49 66.38
CA PHE A 799 -2.18 -15.81 67.35
C PHE A 799 -1.57 -14.48 67.78
N SER A 800 -2.40 -13.48 68.05
CA SER A 800 -2.02 -12.15 68.58
C SER A 800 -1.99 -12.13 70.12
N ASP A 801 -1.60 -13.25 70.73
CA ASP A 801 -1.49 -13.40 72.18
C ASP A 801 -0.02 -13.25 72.59
N THR A 802 0.29 -12.22 73.37
CA THR A 802 1.65 -11.87 73.79
C THR A 802 2.18 -12.73 74.95
N SER A 803 1.40 -13.68 75.46
CA SER A 803 1.81 -14.55 76.57
C SER A 803 2.73 -15.70 76.19
N VAL A 804 2.76 -16.13 74.91
CA VAL A 804 3.62 -17.23 74.44
C VAL A 804 4.99 -16.70 74.01
N GLN A 805 5.88 -16.50 74.99
CA GLN A 805 7.30 -16.24 74.73
C GLN A 805 7.95 -17.47 74.06
N LEU A 806 8.52 -17.26 72.86
CA LEU A 806 9.50 -18.18 72.27
C LEU A 806 10.68 -18.37 73.24
N GLY A 807 10.95 -19.62 73.61
CA GLY A 807 12.27 -19.99 74.12
C GLY A 807 13.35 -19.80 73.05
N SER A 808 14.61 -19.75 73.46
CA SER A 808 15.74 -19.70 72.53
C SER A 808 15.81 -20.98 71.71
N VAL A 809 15.61 -20.90 70.39
CA VAL A 809 15.67 -22.04 69.47
C VAL A 809 16.77 -21.84 68.43
N ASN A 810 17.66 -22.82 68.31
CA ASN A 810 18.74 -22.83 67.33
C ASN A 810 18.29 -23.55 66.06
N VAL A 811 18.29 -22.84 64.94
CA VAL A 811 17.94 -23.37 63.61
C VAL A 811 19.23 -23.54 62.81
N ASN A 812 19.63 -24.78 62.58
CA ASN A 812 20.71 -25.10 61.64
C ASN A 812 20.18 -24.98 60.20
N TRP A 813 21.00 -24.41 59.31
CA TRP A 813 20.67 -24.20 57.91
C TRP A 813 21.87 -24.47 57.01
N ARG A 814 21.60 -24.84 55.74
CA ARG A 814 22.63 -25.06 54.71
C ARG A 814 22.07 -24.90 53.30
N THR A 815 22.91 -24.49 52.35
CA THR A 815 22.62 -24.57 50.92
C THR A 815 22.71 -26.01 50.41
N VAL A 816 21.94 -26.33 49.37
CA VAL A 816 21.92 -27.61 48.66
C VAL A 816 21.86 -27.35 47.16
N ASP A 817 22.76 -27.98 46.40
CA ASP A 817 22.80 -27.90 44.94
C ASP A 817 21.48 -28.36 44.31
N GLY A 818 20.95 -27.54 43.40
CA GLY A 818 19.87 -27.90 42.48
C GLY A 818 20.41 -28.02 41.06
N THR A 819 19.89 -27.20 40.15
CA THR A 819 20.51 -26.97 38.83
C THR A 819 21.73 -26.04 38.91
N ALA A 820 21.78 -25.15 39.92
CA ALA A 820 22.99 -24.41 40.32
C ALA A 820 23.91 -25.30 41.17
N LYS A 821 25.23 -25.11 41.01
CA LYS A 821 26.28 -25.85 41.73
C LYS A 821 27.17 -24.95 42.57
N ALA A 822 27.44 -25.39 43.79
CA ALA A 822 28.37 -24.76 44.71
C ALA A 822 29.77 -24.61 44.08
N GLY A 823 30.40 -23.46 44.29
CA GLY A 823 31.72 -23.12 43.73
C GLY A 823 31.68 -22.62 42.28
N LYS A 824 30.74 -23.09 41.44
CA LYS A 824 30.46 -22.49 40.12
C LYS A 824 29.51 -21.31 40.28
N ASP A 825 28.22 -21.57 40.42
CA ASP A 825 27.13 -20.60 40.27
C ASP A 825 26.83 -19.83 41.57
N TYR A 826 27.14 -20.43 42.72
CA TYR A 826 26.99 -19.79 44.02
C TYR A 826 28.03 -20.29 45.03
N THR A 827 28.26 -19.54 46.09
CA THR A 827 29.14 -19.95 47.19
C THR A 827 28.33 -20.72 48.23
N ALA A 828 28.69 -21.99 48.47
CA ALA A 828 28.03 -22.81 49.49
C ALA A 828 28.14 -22.18 50.89
N ALA A 829 27.04 -22.19 51.62
CA ALA A 829 26.95 -21.57 52.94
C ALA A 829 26.09 -22.42 53.90
N SER A 830 26.44 -22.37 55.17
CA SER A 830 25.72 -23.03 56.26
C SER A 830 25.98 -22.34 57.59
N GLY A 831 25.17 -22.64 58.59
CA GLY A 831 25.39 -22.15 59.95
C GLY A 831 24.19 -22.41 60.85
N THR A 832 24.13 -21.68 61.96
CA THR A 832 23.03 -21.72 62.92
C THR A 832 22.52 -20.31 63.16
N VAL A 833 21.19 -20.11 63.12
CA VAL A 833 20.56 -18.88 63.59
C VAL A 833 19.75 -19.15 64.85
N THR A 834 19.89 -18.29 65.86
CA THR A 834 19.13 -18.37 67.11
C THR A 834 17.92 -17.45 67.03
N LEU A 835 16.71 -18.02 67.10
CA LEU A 835 15.46 -17.28 67.20
C LEU A 835 15.02 -17.23 68.67
N THR A 836 14.41 -16.12 69.09
CA THR A 836 13.96 -15.87 70.47
C THR A 836 12.64 -15.09 70.49
N GLY A 837 11.99 -14.96 71.65
CA GLY A 837 10.81 -14.11 71.82
C GLY A 837 11.01 -12.64 71.45
N SER A 838 12.24 -12.13 71.48
CA SER A 838 12.60 -10.77 71.04
C SER A 838 13.13 -10.70 69.60
N VAL A 839 13.54 -11.83 69.00
CA VAL A 839 14.05 -11.92 67.62
C VAL A 839 13.45 -13.16 66.94
N PRO A 840 12.19 -13.09 66.45
CA PRO A 840 11.48 -14.24 65.90
C PRO A 840 11.87 -14.61 64.46
N SER A 841 12.73 -13.82 63.80
CA SER A 841 13.27 -14.14 62.47
C SER A 841 14.69 -13.65 62.30
N ALA A 842 15.49 -14.39 61.53
CA ALA A 842 16.83 -14.02 61.09
C ALA A 842 16.92 -14.03 59.56
N ILE A 843 17.85 -13.24 59.00
CA ILE A 843 18.21 -13.30 57.58
C ILE A 843 19.57 -13.98 57.46
N VAL A 844 19.65 -15.01 56.63
CA VAL A 844 20.90 -15.63 56.20
C VAL A 844 21.23 -15.15 54.79
N TRP A 845 22.52 -15.04 54.48
CA TRP A 845 22.99 -14.50 53.20
C TRP A 845 23.75 -15.58 52.43
N VAL A 846 23.41 -15.75 51.15
CA VAL A 846 24.13 -16.61 50.22
C VAL A 846 24.69 -15.73 49.10
N GLU A 847 25.92 -15.98 48.67
CA GLU A 847 26.55 -15.24 47.57
C GLU A 847 26.36 -16.00 46.25
N ILE A 848 25.61 -15.44 45.31
CA ILE A 848 25.66 -15.84 43.88
C ILE A 848 27.00 -15.37 43.30
N ASN A 849 27.61 -16.19 42.44
CA ASN A 849 28.82 -15.85 41.71
C ASN A 849 28.41 -15.34 40.31
N GLY A 850 28.72 -14.08 40.02
CA GLY A 850 28.46 -13.45 38.73
C GLY A 850 29.39 -13.92 37.61
N ASN A 851 28.91 -13.76 36.38
CA ASN A 851 29.31 -14.42 35.14
C ASN A 851 29.15 -13.42 33.97
N ASP A 852 29.68 -13.72 32.76
CA ASP A 852 29.52 -12.90 31.54
C ASP A 852 29.10 -13.82 30.35
N VAL A 853 28.36 -14.90 30.62
CA VAL A 853 28.05 -15.97 29.66
C VAL A 853 26.57 -16.32 29.74
N THR A 854 25.84 -16.04 28.66
CA THR A 854 24.41 -16.33 28.50
C THR A 854 24.12 -17.82 28.77
N ASP A 855 23.59 -18.10 29.95
CA ASP A 855 23.34 -19.43 30.50
C ASP A 855 21.83 -19.65 30.66
N LYS A 856 21.40 -20.87 31.00
CA LYS A 856 20.00 -21.11 31.42
C LYS A 856 19.82 -20.76 32.90
N ALA A 857 18.63 -20.28 33.27
CA ALA A 857 18.29 -19.97 34.65
C ALA A 857 18.51 -21.19 35.57
N ARG A 858 19.28 -20.99 36.64
CA ARG A 858 19.79 -22.02 37.55
C ARG A 858 19.16 -21.87 38.93
N SER A 859 19.19 -22.90 39.78
CA SER A 859 18.56 -22.85 41.11
C SER A 859 19.23 -23.73 42.15
N PHE A 860 19.24 -23.28 43.40
CA PHE A 860 19.68 -24.04 44.58
C PHE A 860 18.66 -23.89 45.70
N ASP A 861 18.64 -24.83 46.65
CA ASP A 861 17.72 -24.82 47.78
C ASP A 861 18.46 -24.45 49.07
N VAL A 862 17.89 -23.57 49.90
CA VAL A 862 18.33 -23.35 51.28
C VAL A 862 17.42 -24.18 52.18
N VAL A 863 18.00 -25.12 52.93
CA VAL A 863 17.28 -26.07 53.79
C VAL A 863 17.62 -25.84 55.27
N ILE A 864 16.68 -26.15 56.16
CA ILE A 864 16.89 -26.22 57.61
C ILE A 864 16.75 -27.65 58.13
N ASP A 865 17.54 -28.00 59.14
CA ASP A 865 17.50 -29.33 59.76
C ASP A 865 16.25 -29.47 60.68
N PRO A 866 15.77 -30.70 60.98
CA PRO A 866 14.64 -30.91 61.90
C PRO A 866 14.94 -30.48 63.35
N ILE A 867 13.96 -29.84 64.01
CA ILE A 867 14.13 -29.25 65.36
C ILE A 867 13.01 -29.72 66.29
N SER A 868 13.29 -30.70 67.17
CA SER A 868 12.34 -31.08 68.22
C SER A 868 12.27 -30.01 69.33
N PRO A 869 11.09 -29.68 69.90
CA PRO A 869 9.75 -30.22 69.64
C PRO A 869 8.93 -29.41 68.60
N TYR A 870 9.55 -28.52 67.84
CA TYR A 870 8.87 -27.60 66.93
C TYR A 870 8.48 -28.29 65.62
N GLN A 871 7.29 -27.97 65.09
CA GLN A 871 6.92 -28.40 63.74
C GLN A 871 7.44 -27.40 62.70
N ILE A 872 8.12 -27.93 61.69
CA ILE A 872 8.60 -27.19 60.53
C ILE A 872 7.60 -27.42 59.39
N THR A 873 6.92 -26.36 58.95
CA THR A 873 5.93 -26.42 57.87
C THR A 873 6.49 -26.04 56.51
N ASN A 874 7.67 -25.42 56.47
CA ASN A 874 8.43 -25.26 55.24
C ASN A 874 9.95 -25.43 55.52
N PRO A 875 10.52 -26.63 55.33
CA PRO A 875 11.91 -26.95 55.69
C PRO A 875 12.94 -26.44 54.67
N SER A 876 12.50 -25.89 53.54
CA SER A 876 13.40 -25.37 52.51
C SER A 876 12.81 -24.17 51.76
N THR A 877 13.64 -23.46 51.01
CA THR A 877 13.18 -22.50 50.01
C THR A 877 14.13 -22.52 48.81
N ARG A 878 13.58 -22.49 47.60
CA ARG A 878 14.37 -22.43 46.36
C ARG A 878 14.79 -21.00 46.07
N VAL A 879 16.04 -20.80 45.71
CA VAL A 879 16.58 -19.55 45.16
C VAL A 879 16.86 -19.78 43.68
N THR A 880 16.37 -18.88 42.83
CA THR A 880 16.59 -18.92 41.39
C THR A 880 17.58 -17.83 40.98
N ILE A 881 18.60 -18.25 40.25
CA ILE A 881 19.57 -17.42 39.54
C ILE A 881 19.03 -17.20 38.13
N ALA A 882 18.79 -15.96 37.75
CA ALA A 882 18.34 -15.56 36.42
C ALA A 882 19.51 -14.99 35.63
N ASP A 883 19.57 -15.35 34.35
CA ASP A 883 20.54 -14.80 33.40
C ASP A 883 20.22 -13.32 33.09
N ASP A 884 21.23 -12.46 33.16
CA ASP A 884 21.17 -11.05 32.73
C ASP A 884 22.22 -10.70 31.64
N ASP A 885 22.87 -11.70 31.05
CA ASP A 885 23.98 -11.58 30.08
C ASP A 885 23.53 -11.50 28.60
N HIS A 886 22.25 -11.29 28.34
CA HIS A 886 21.70 -11.19 26.98
C HIS A 886 22.17 -9.93 26.23
N ARG A 887 22.98 -10.11 25.18
CA ARG A 887 23.33 -9.07 24.20
C ARG A 887 22.08 -8.49 23.52
N THR A 888 21.84 -7.19 23.71
CA THR A 888 21.05 -6.39 22.77
C THR A 888 21.96 -5.85 21.65
N GLY A 889 21.52 -5.96 20.40
CA GLY A 889 22.34 -5.64 19.23
C GLY A 889 22.37 -4.16 18.87
N GLY A 890 23.56 -3.63 18.54
CA GLY A 890 23.74 -2.28 18.00
C GLY A 890 25.14 -1.70 18.27
N PRO A 891 25.82 -1.09 17.28
CA PRO A 891 27.18 -0.59 17.48
C PRO A 891 27.19 0.74 18.25
N GLY A 892 27.78 0.73 19.45
CA GLY A 892 28.45 1.92 19.99
C GLY A 892 27.80 2.71 21.14
N GLN A 893 27.04 2.09 22.04
CA GLN A 893 26.82 2.68 23.38
C GLN A 893 27.07 1.71 24.54
N LYS A 894 28.10 2.00 25.34
CA LYS A 894 28.10 1.67 26.78
C LYS A 894 27.45 2.84 27.53
N THR A 895 26.19 2.69 27.92
CA THR A 895 25.58 3.51 28.98
C THR A 895 25.57 2.70 30.26
N ALA A 896 26.35 3.14 31.25
CA ALA A 896 26.35 2.56 32.59
C ALA A 896 25.50 3.40 33.56
N ALA A 897 25.06 2.77 34.66
CA ALA A 897 24.46 3.40 35.84
C ALA A 897 23.03 3.96 35.64
N PRO A 898 22.23 4.14 36.72
CA PRO A 898 22.54 3.91 38.15
C PRO A 898 22.19 2.51 38.66
#